data_AF-A0A167BY62-F1
#
_entry.id   AF-A0A167BY62-F1
#
_cell.length_a   1.000
_cell.length_b   1.000
_cell.length_c   1.000
_cell.angle_alpha   90.00
_cell.angle_beta   90.00
_cell.angle_gamma   90.00
#
_symmetry.space_group_name_H-M   'P 1'
#
loop_
_entity.id
_entity.type
_entity.pdbx_description
1 polymer ?
#
loop_
_entity_poly.entity_id
_entity_poly.type
_entity_poly.pdbx_seq_one_letter_code
_entity_poly.pdbx_strand_id
1 'polypeptide(L)'
;MAPWDLFGVKSASRRRTGAHHPQDNSSDISLAQFLVGYRYSKTSAVTARRLKDALHTLKWWDRVGCVLCFATTGTPQLDHDLTECRRRAERTKILKTRKWLAQLDIPRQGVSPQKPAGFCSFCWLFDEESCASGFSANQECDKRHLMELMVAVLGCRKKYVLGGVVAELALQSGANLQGEEGTSAWLEQKVPLKHPCHPSPVWVPNLLFVYEALVVSMYYALNTKLNATPLLGFPFRAPLFGVRSPHFLSKSAPLELLVEILEHCHTMKDVISFALTCRRMEEAWRAGRKGLRVAWGLLTTQIPFAELALTTVRASRLALDAHTSWSYRTACSPAIVFVDLHSRCQLPSFEEMKSVQDLHMLTKEFGENFHEQSKDRMPYGYTMPATEPQAIERALYRAFIAGAILAPLYAQPLSQAQAHQDDKISQPLVSSGADRPKLAEFLRQFPGYQARLKPQLDHQIFGEFGDWLLDDILSDTISRAAMNERFTLGYGRALGYRRCPVRLSDDCGYTHADAHLVALELVRVYWICEQLQEFGLLSHSNEPWVGMHSSYSPLLLWHRFVPQTIYLHPAEPDTDFKTLELVLDLATVNPGDNVDAAMYEVALLDSEQWQARAAQGIYLPPLVYKFFVYFLRRHLDAAFEPRFFEEASIMGLRTSHWQQFANMMQIFAKDNGKDVRTYYPRGTDMELSNTHFLDGTDLLVPWSLQVARAYGVEDEPDSQLSASAGPSR
;
A
#
# COMPACT_ATOMS: atom_id res chain seq x y z
N MET A 1 15.14 -24.50 57.68
CA MET A 1 14.56 -24.64 56.33
C MET A 1 15.66 -24.53 55.32
N ALA A 2 15.90 -25.60 54.56
CA ALA A 2 16.77 -25.52 53.38
C ALA A 2 16.07 -24.63 52.32
N PRO A 3 16.78 -23.97 51.39
CA PRO A 3 16.16 -23.19 50.31
C PRO A 3 15.07 -23.99 49.55
N TRP A 4 15.17 -25.32 49.53
CA TRP A 4 14.29 -26.29 48.86
C TRP A 4 12.90 -26.45 49.50
N ASP A 5 12.81 -26.27 50.82
CA ASP A 5 11.51 -26.21 51.51
C ASP A 5 10.65 -25.03 50.99
N LEU A 6 11.28 -24.06 50.33
CA LEU A 6 10.62 -22.87 49.78
C LEU A 6 9.96 -23.11 48.41
N PHE A 7 10.36 -24.17 47.70
CA PHE A 7 9.85 -24.55 46.37
C PHE A 7 8.70 -25.58 46.45
N GLY A 8 8.44 -26.19 47.61
CA GLY A 8 7.26 -27.05 47.80
C GLY A 8 7.31 -28.40 47.08
N VAL A 9 8.46 -28.82 46.54
CA VAL A 9 8.65 -30.14 45.93
C VAL A 9 8.88 -31.18 47.02
N LYS A 10 7.82 -31.61 47.71
CA LYS A 10 7.86 -32.90 48.44
C LYS A 10 7.58 -33.98 47.42
N SER A 11 8.56 -34.88 47.24
CA SER A 11 8.48 -36.19 46.57
C SER A 11 7.14 -36.48 45.89
N ALA A 12 7.11 -36.39 44.56
CA ALA A 12 5.97 -36.74 43.71
C ALA A 12 5.55 -38.24 43.78
N SER A 13 5.95 -39.00 44.81
CA SER A 13 5.67 -40.44 44.95
C SER A 13 4.57 -40.80 45.96
N ARG A 14 3.97 -39.85 46.70
CA ARG A 14 2.81 -40.17 47.58
C ARG A 14 1.77 -39.07 47.60
N ARG A 15 0.74 -39.19 46.75
CA ARG A 15 -0.68 -38.83 47.02
C ARG A 15 -1.55 -39.17 45.80
N ARG A 16 -1.93 -40.44 45.66
CA ARG A 16 -3.31 -40.80 45.34
C ARG A 16 -3.93 -41.28 46.66
N THR A 17 -5.19 -40.89 46.87
CA THR A 17 -6.08 -41.15 48.01
C THR A 17 -5.95 -40.20 49.21
N GLY A 18 -6.99 -39.40 49.43
CA GLY A 18 -7.14 -38.52 50.60
C GLY A 18 -7.89 -37.23 50.27
N ALA A 19 -9.20 -37.23 50.51
CA ALA A 19 -10.10 -36.11 50.28
C ALA A 19 -9.71 -34.87 51.10
N HIS A 20 -9.55 -33.73 50.44
CA HIS A 20 -9.60 -32.39 51.04
C HIS A 20 -10.33 -31.42 50.11
N HIS A 21 -11.07 -30.49 50.73
CA HIS A 21 -12.09 -29.61 50.20
C HIS A 21 -11.81 -28.90 48.85
N PRO A 22 -12.84 -28.67 48.01
CA PRO A 22 -12.72 -28.00 46.73
C PRO A 22 -13.07 -26.50 46.84
N GLN A 23 -12.12 -25.66 47.24
CA GLN A 23 -12.24 -24.20 47.06
C GLN A 23 -10.86 -23.60 46.76
N ASP A 24 -10.48 -23.58 45.46
CA ASP A 24 -9.60 -22.59 44.76
C ASP A 24 -9.00 -23.11 43.43
N ASN A 25 -9.24 -24.38 43.05
CA ASN A 25 -8.52 -25.04 41.94
C ASN A 25 -8.86 -24.56 40.51
N SER A 26 -9.91 -23.76 40.27
CA SER A 26 -10.29 -23.36 38.89
C SER A 26 -9.30 -22.35 38.27
N SER A 27 -8.75 -21.45 39.08
CA SER A 27 -7.82 -20.41 38.61
C SER A 27 -6.44 -20.97 38.25
N ASP A 28 -5.98 -21.99 38.95
CA ASP A 28 -4.68 -22.61 38.73
C ASP A 28 -4.69 -23.56 37.50
N ILE A 29 -5.82 -24.23 37.22
CA ILE A 29 -6.02 -25.01 35.99
C ILE A 29 -6.01 -24.09 34.76
N SER A 30 -6.67 -22.92 34.86
CA SER A 30 -6.73 -21.92 33.80
C SER A 30 -5.36 -21.31 33.46
N LEU A 31 -4.54 -21.03 34.47
CA LEU A 31 -3.17 -20.55 34.27
C LEU A 31 -2.28 -21.63 33.62
N ALA A 32 -2.38 -22.89 34.06
CA ALA A 32 -1.61 -23.98 33.49
C ALA A 32 -1.95 -24.19 32.01
N GLN A 33 -3.24 -24.21 31.65
CA GLN A 33 -3.70 -24.30 30.26
C GLN A 33 -3.21 -23.11 29.42
N PHE A 34 -3.26 -21.90 29.97
CA PHE A 34 -2.73 -20.71 29.31
C PHE A 34 -1.22 -20.82 29.05
N LEU A 35 -0.43 -21.24 30.04
CA LEU A 35 1.02 -21.41 29.88
C LEU A 35 1.36 -22.49 28.85
N VAL A 36 0.60 -23.59 28.81
CA VAL A 36 0.76 -24.64 27.79
C VAL A 36 0.45 -24.08 26.39
N GLY A 37 -0.65 -23.34 26.22
CA GLY A 37 -1.02 -22.71 24.95
C GLY A 37 -0.02 -21.64 24.50
N TYR A 38 0.41 -20.76 25.41
CA TYR A 38 1.43 -19.74 25.16
C TYR A 38 2.77 -20.34 24.73
N ARG A 39 3.06 -21.56 25.21
CA ARG A 39 4.29 -22.28 24.89
C ARG A 39 4.18 -23.17 23.65
N TYR A 40 3.00 -23.34 23.08
CA TYR A 40 2.78 -24.19 21.91
C TYR A 40 3.26 -23.51 20.62
N SER A 41 4.59 -23.38 20.49
CA SER A 41 5.28 -23.06 19.25
C SER A 41 6.63 -23.75 19.27
N LYS A 42 6.90 -24.59 18.26
CA LYS A 42 8.09 -25.45 18.20
C LYS A 42 9.32 -24.78 17.57
N THR A 43 9.24 -23.52 17.16
CA THR A 43 10.38 -22.87 16.48
C THR A 43 11.31 -22.18 17.48
N SER A 44 12.60 -22.36 17.27
CA SER A 44 13.67 -21.72 18.06
C SER A 44 13.64 -20.20 17.94
N ALA A 45 13.26 -19.65 16.78
CA ALA A 45 13.13 -18.21 16.56
C ALA A 45 12.04 -17.56 17.43
N VAL A 46 10.86 -18.19 17.54
CA VAL A 46 9.76 -17.70 18.40
C VAL A 46 10.17 -17.77 19.88
N THR A 47 10.89 -18.83 20.25
CA THR A 47 11.42 -18.99 21.61
C THR A 47 12.44 -17.91 21.97
N ALA A 48 13.37 -17.60 21.06
CA ALA A 48 14.35 -16.52 21.26
C ALA A 48 13.67 -15.15 21.42
N ARG A 49 12.66 -14.86 20.58
CA ARG A 49 11.87 -13.62 20.68
C ARG A 49 11.13 -13.50 22.02
N ARG A 50 10.47 -14.57 22.48
CA ARG A 50 9.76 -14.58 23.77
C ARG A 50 10.69 -14.33 24.96
N LEU A 51 11.88 -14.91 24.95
CA LEU A 51 12.87 -14.68 25.99
C LEU A 51 13.37 -13.24 25.97
N LYS A 52 13.61 -12.66 24.78
CA LYS A 52 13.93 -11.24 24.61
C LYS A 52 12.82 -10.34 25.15
N ASP A 53 11.56 -10.64 24.84
CA ASP A 53 10.40 -9.91 25.35
C ASP A 53 10.32 -10.00 26.88
N ALA A 54 10.43 -11.19 27.47
CA ALA A 54 10.45 -11.34 28.93
C ALA A 54 11.56 -10.50 29.56
N LEU A 55 12.75 -10.53 28.98
CA LEU A 55 13.89 -9.74 29.43
C LEU A 55 13.64 -8.23 29.33
N HIS A 56 13.00 -7.73 28.27
CA HIS A 56 12.64 -6.31 28.13
C HIS A 56 11.87 -5.75 29.34
N THR A 57 11.16 -6.62 30.08
CA THR A 57 10.46 -6.18 31.28
C THR A 57 11.38 -5.62 32.36
N LEU A 58 12.64 -6.08 32.45
CA LEU A 58 13.62 -5.60 33.43
C LEU A 58 13.75 -4.07 33.45
N LYS A 59 13.60 -3.42 32.28
CA LYS A 59 13.74 -1.96 32.12
C LYS A 59 12.76 -1.16 32.99
N TRP A 60 11.57 -1.69 33.24
CA TRP A 60 10.57 -1.01 34.05
C TRP A 60 10.50 -1.53 35.48
N TRP A 61 11.02 -2.72 35.79
CA TRP A 61 11.08 -3.26 37.16
C TRP A 61 11.89 -2.41 38.11
N ASP A 62 12.96 -1.77 37.62
CA ASP A 62 13.78 -0.84 38.38
C ASP A 62 13.01 0.42 38.84
N ARG A 63 11.86 0.69 38.21
CA ARG A 63 11.07 1.91 38.43
C ARG A 63 9.82 1.68 39.28
N VAL A 64 9.63 0.48 39.85
CA VAL A 64 8.40 0.14 40.59
C VAL A 64 8.49 0.36 42.11
N GLY A 65 9.67 0.73 42.61
CA GLY A 65 9.98 0.81 44.04
C GLY A 65 9.99 -0.57 44.68
N CYS A 66 9.13 -0.83 45.68
CA CYS A 66 9.06 -2.13 46.33
C CYS A 66 8.49 -3.24 45.42
N VAL A 67 9.40 -4.02 44.81
CA VAL A 67 9.09 -5.14 43.91
C VAL A 67 8.15 -6.19 44.51
N LEU A 68 8.24 -6.44 45.82
CA LEU A 68 7.36 -7.41 46.52
C LEU A 68 5.92 -6.90 46.59
N CYS A 69 5.74 -5.63 46.98
CA CYS A 69 4.43 -5.03 47.05
C CYS A 69 3.83 -4.87 45.64
N PHE A 70 4.65 -4.48 44.66
CA PHE A 70 4.25 -4.42 43.25
C PHE A 70 3.77 -5.78 42.73
N ALA A 71 4.56 -6.84 42.91
CA ALA A 71 4.18 -8.19 42.46
C ALA A 71 2.89 -8.69 43.11
N THR A 72 2.56 -8.22 44.31
CA THR A 72 1.31 -8.61 45.00
C THR A 72 0.11 -7.80 44.52
N THR A 73 0.27 -6.48 44.44
CA THR A 73 -0.83 -5.51 44.30
C THR A 73 -1.04 -5.05 42.85
N GLY A 74 -0.03 -5.19 41.99
CA GLY A 74 -0.01 -4.61 40.64
C GLY A 74 0.22 -3.09 40.64
N THR A 75 0.47 -2.47 41.79
CA THR A 75 0.66 -1.01 41.91
C THR A 75 2.09 -0.65 42.30
N PRO A 76 2.71 0.38 41.69
CA PRO A 76 4.06 0.81 42.05
C PRO A 76 4.06 1.40 43.46
N GLN A 77 5.09 1.09 44.24
CA GLN A 77 5.23 1.53 45.63
C GLN A 77 6.56 2.25 45.77
N LEU A 78 6.59 3.52 45.34
CA LEU A 78 7.79 4.34 45.26
C LEU A 78 8.24 4.91 46.60
N ASP A 79 7.41 4.76 47.63
CA ASP A 79 7.62 5.28 48.98
C ASP A 79 8.57 4.42 49.82
N HIS A 80 8.85 3.20 49.38
CA HIS A 80 9.78 2.27 50.03
C HIS A 80 10.31 1.25 49.04
N ASP A 81 11.42 0.60 49.37
CA ASP A 81 11.97 -0.50 48.58
C ASP A 81 11.75 -1.88 49.25
N LEU A 82 12.35 -2.93 48.71
CA LEU A 82 12.26 -4.26 49.32
C LEU A 82 12.91 -4.32 50.72
N THR A 83 13.98 -3.58 50.95
CA THR A 83 14.71 -3.57 52.23
C THR A 83 13.87 -2.96 53.34
N GLU A 84 13.09 -1.93 53.02
CA GLU A 84 12.18 -1.21 53.93
C GLU A 84 10.78 -1.83 54.02
N CYS A 85 10.49 -2.84 53.20
CA CYS A 85 9.17 -3.46 53.13
C CYS A 85 8.71 -4.05 54.48
N ARG A 86 7.50 -3.66 54.91
CA ARG A 86 6.88 -4.11 56.18
C ARG A 86 6.52 -5.61 56.19
N ARG A 87 6.51 -6.28 55.04
CA ARG A 87 6.25 -7.73 54.90
C ARG A 87 7.48 -8.56 55.24
N ARG A 88 7.83 -8.58 56.54
CA ARG A 88 9.10 -9.13 57.05
C ARG A 88 9.32 -10.61 56.73
N ALA A 89 8.28 -11.44 56.78
CA ALA A 89 8.40 -12.88 56.55
C ALA A 89 8.71 -13.20 55.07
N GLU A 90 7.98 -12.57 54.15
CA GLU A 90 8.17 -12.71 52.70
C GLU A 90 9.50 -12.09 52.26
N ARG A 91 9.85 -10.91 52.79
CA ARG A 91 11.14 -10.27 52.54
C ARG A 91 12.31 -11.20 52.91
N THR A 92 12.28 -11.78 54.11
CA THR A 92 13.33 -12.71 54.58
C THR A 92 13.44 -13.94 53.67
N LYS A 93 12.29 -14.47 53.23
CA LYS A 93 12.23 -15.58 52.27
C LYS A 93 12.86 -15.20 50.92
N ILE A 94 12.48 -14.06 50.36
CA ILE A 94 12.98 -13.55 49.07
C ILE A 94 14.49 -13.32 49.11
N LEU A 95 15.00 -12.68 50.16
CA LEU A 95 16.44 -12.43 50.30
C LEU A 95 17.24 -13.75 50.40
N LYS A 96 16.70 -14.76 51.08
CA LYS A 96 17.32 -16.08 51.15
C LYS A 96 17.32 -16.79 49.78
N THR A 97 16.19 -16.76 49.06
CA THR A 97 16.10 -17.34 47.71
C THR A 97 17.01 -16.62 46.72
N ARG A 98 17.09 -15.28 46.78
CA ARG A 98 18.01 -14.49 45.96
C ARG A 98 19.47 -14.85 46.24
N LYS A 99 19.86 -14.95 47.51
CA LYS A 99 21.23 -15.36 47.89
C LYS A 99 21.59 -16.74 47.34
N TRP A 100 20.64 -17.66 47.33
CA TRP A 100 20.81 -18.99 46.76
C TRP A 100 20.92 -18.94 45.21
N LEU A 101 20.05 -18.19 44.51
CA LEU A 101 20.14 -18.01 43.05
C LEU A 101 21.48 -17.39 42.61
N ALA A 102 22.04 -16.48 43.42
CA ALA A 102 23.34 -15.87 43.15
C ALA A 102 24.50 -16.87 43.24
N GLN A 103 24.32 -18.03 43.90
CA GLN A 103 25.32 -19.10 44.00
C GLN A 103 25.33 -20.04 42.79
N LEU A 104 24.36 -19.93 41.87
CA LEU A 104 24.31 -20.76 40.66
C LEU A 104 25.45 -20.42 39.69
N ASP A 105 26.11 -21.45 39.17
CA ASP A 105 27.18 -21.32 38.17
C ASP A 105 26.58 -21.15 36.76
N ILE A 106 25.97 -19.99 36.53
CA ILE A 106 25.35 -19.67 35.25
C ILE A 106 26.43 -19.40 34.20
N PRO A 107 26.53 -20.22 33.15
CA PRO A 107 27.65 -20.13 32.22
C PRO A 107 27.56 -18.92 31.29
N ARG A 108 28.74 -18.36 30.94
CA ARG A 108 28.91 -17.24 30.00
C ARG A 108 29.05 -17.72 28.54
N GLN A 109 28.60 -16.91 27.58
CA GLN A 109 28.74 -17.12 26.13
C GLN A 109 30.14 -16.73 25.64
N GLY A 110 30.69 -17.53 24.73
CA GLY A 110 31.80 -17.12 23.85
C GLY A 110 33.09 -16.72 24.56
N VAL A 111 33.85 -17.70 25.05
CA VAL A 111 35.27 -17.48 25.35
C VAL A 111 36.03 -17.49 24.01
N SER A 112 36.38 -16.32 23.50
CA SER A 112 37.28 -16.17 22.35
C SER A 112 38.68 -15.80 22.87
N PRO A 113 39.78 -16.23 22.23
CA PRO A 113 41.14 -15.82 22.58
C PRO A 113 41.33 -14.29 22.64
N GLN A 114 40.49 -13.53 21.94
CA GLN A 114 40.56 -12.06 21.87
C GLN A 114 39.67 -11.35 22.91
N LYS A 115 38.75 -12.07 23.58
CA LYS A 115 37.84 -11.54 24.61
C LYS A 115 37.66 -12.59 25.72
N PRO A 116 38.61 -12.69 26.68
CA PRO A 116 38.64 -13.77 27.67
C PRO A 116 37.50 -13.71 28.70
N ALA A 117 36.75 -12.61 28.81
CA ALA A 117 35.73 -12.42 29.85
C ALA A 117 34.36 -13.09 29.55
N GLY A 118 34.09 -13.44 28.28
CA GLY A 118 32.79 -13.95 27.80
C GLY A 118 31.62 -12.96 27.99
N PHE A 119 30.55 -13.11 27.21
CA PHE A 119 29.31 -12.35 27.46
C PHE A 119 28.44 -13.09 28.44
N CYS A 120 27.79 -12.39 29.36
CA CYS A 120 26.71 -12.99 30.12
C CYS A 120 25.57 -13.39 29.16
N SER A 121 25.06 -14.62 29.27
CA SER A 121 23.95 -15.13 28.44
C SER A 121 22.71 -14.22 28.48
N PHE A 122 22.58 -13.39 29.53
CA PHE A 122 21.55 -12.36 29.68
C PHE A 122 21.79 -11.09 28.85
N CYS A 123 23.02 -10.55 28.81
CA CYS A 123 23.31 -9.35 28.01
C CYS A 123 23.26 -9.66 26.51
N TRP A 124 23.63 -10.89 26.14
CA TRP A 124 23.72 -11.30 24.73
C TRP A 124 22.36 -11.23 24.02
N LEU A 125 21.27 -11.67 24.67
CA LEU A 125 19.91 -11.60 24.10
C LEU A 125 19.35 -10.17 23.95
N PHE A 126 20.01 -9.17 24.53
CA PHE A 126 19.55 -7.79 24.53
C PHE A 126 20.12 -6.92 23.40
N ASP A 127 21.13 -7.38 22.65
CA ASP A 127 21.86 -6.56 21.64
C ASP A 127 22.36 -5.21 22.20
N GLU A 128 22.57 -5.09 23.51
CA GLU A 128 23.11 -3.86 24.09
C GLU A 128 24.64 -3.98 24.21
N GLU A 129 25.35 -3.19 23.40
CA GLU A 129 26.82 -3.04 23.41
C GLU A 129 27.39 -2.62 24.78
N SER A 130 26.54 -2.21 25.74
CA SER A 130 26.95 -1.73 27.05
C SER A 130 27.68 -2.77 27.92
N CYS A 131 27.50 -4.07 27.67
CA CYS A 131 28.31 -5.12 28.34
C CYS A 131 29.65 -5.38 27.62
N ALA A 132 29.88 -4.84 26.41
CA ALA A 132 31.12 -5.01 25.65
C ALA A 132 32.24 -4.05 26.09
N SER A 133 31.91 -2.96 26.76
CA SER A 133 32.87 -1.99 27.31
C SER A 133 33.45 -2.47 28.64
N GLY A 134 34.40 -3.41 28.57
CA GLY A 134 35.51 -3.51 29.52
C GLY A 134 35.20 -3.78 31.00
N PHE A 135 34.15 -4.54 31.34
CA PHE A 135 33.98 -5.00 32.72
C PHE A 135 35.00 -6.09 33.07
N SER A 136 35.66 -5.94 34.23
CA SER A 136 36.59 -6.96 34.76
C SER A 136 35.85 -8.29 35.01
N ALA A 137 36.56 -9.41 35.01
CA ALA A 137 35.98 -10.75 35.20
C ALA A 137 35.07 -10.89 36.46
N ASN A 138 35.24 -9.99 37.43
CA ASN A 138 34.55 -9.97 38.73
C ASN A 138 33.44 -8.92 38.86
N GLN A 139 33.15 -8.11 37.83
CA GLN A 139 32.02 -7.19 37.90
C GLN A 139 30.70 -7.91 37.58
N GLU A 140 29.86 -7.92 38.61
CA GLU A 140 28.53 -8.48 38.66
C GLU A 140 27.59 -7.75 37.67
N CYS A 141 26.84 -8.51 36.86
CA CYS A 141 25.90 -7.94 35.89
C CYS A 141 24.63 -7.45 36.61
N ASP A 142 24.40 -6.14 36.66
CA ASP A 142 23.23 -5.54 37.32
C ASP A 142 21.89 -6.16 36.87
N LYS A 143 21.79 -6.49 35.57
CA LYS A 143 20.60 -7.15 35.00
C LYS A 143 20.41 -8.58 35.53
N ARG A 144 21.50 -9.30 35.78
CA ARG A 144 21.45 -10.64 36.40
C ARG A 144 20.87 -10.53 37.82
N HIS A 145 21.36 -9.58 38.62
CA HIS A 145 20.85 -9.38 39.97
C HIS A 145 19.38 -8.98 40.02
N LEU A 146 18.95 -8.12 39.12
CA LEU A 146 17.55 -7.71 39.03
C LEU A 146 16.66 -8.90 38.63
N MET A 147 17.10 -9.72 37.68
CA MET A 147 16.38 -10.94 37.29
C MET A 147 16.32 -11.96 38.45
N GLU A 148 17.43 -12.23 39.14
CA GLU A 148 17.45 -13.13 40.32
C GLU A 148 16.49 -12.64 41.41
N LEU A 149 16.49 -11.33 41.67
CA LEU A 149 15.57 -10.68 42.59
C LEU A 149 14.11 -10.91 42.16
N MET A 150 13.80 -10.73 40.87
CA MET A 150 12.46 -10.94 40.34
C MET A 150 12.03 -12.40 40.40
N VAL A 151 12.89 -13.35 40.04
CA VAL A 151 12.59 -14.79 40.16
C VAL A 151 12.26 -15.12 41.61
N ALA A 152 13.05 -14.61 42.57
CA ALA A 152 12.80 -14.79 43.99
C ALA A 152 11.46 -14.18 44.43
N VAL A 153 11.16 -12.94 44.01
CA VAL A 153 9.91 -12.23 44.34
C VAL A 153 8.69 -12.93 43.77
N LEU A 154 8.68 -13.18 42.45
CA LEU A 154 7.54 -13.80 41.75
C LEU A 154 7.32 -15.23 42.24
N GLY A 155 8.41 -15.95 42.50
CA GLY A 155 8.34 -17.29 43.03
C GLY A 155 7.85 -17.41 44.47
N CYS A 156 7.99 -16.35 45.27
CA CYS A 156 7.48 -16.31 46.66
C CYS A 156 5.98 -15.98 46.76
N ARG A 157 5.34 -15.46 45.70
CA ARG A 157 3.97 -14.91 45.72
C ARG A 157 2.86 -15.93 46.01
N LYS A 158 3.04 -17.19 45.62
CA LYS A 158 2.14 -18.31 45.95
C LYS A 158 3.02 -19.50 46.36
N LYS A 159 2.65 -20.21 47.44
CA LYS A 159 3.47 -21.26 48.10
C LYS A 159 4.01 -22.37 47.16
N TYR A 160 3.51 -22.50 45.93
CA TYR A 160 3.85 -23.58 45.01
C TYR A 160 4.08 -23.15 43.55
N VAL A 161 4.05 -21.86 43.20
CA VAL A 161 4.13 -21.45 41.78
C VAL A 161 5.54 -21.64 41.20
N LEU A 162 6.59 -21.23 41.91
CA LEU A 162 7.96 -21.43 41.40
C LEU A 162 8.32 -22.92 41.28
N GLY A 163 8.04 -23.71 42.31
CA GLY A 163 8.30 -25.15 42.27
C GLY A 163 7.41 -25.89 41.27
N GLY A 164 6.16 -25.47 41.09
CA GLY A 164 5.27 -26.01 40.06
C GLY A 164 5.76 -25.68 38.65
N VAL A 165 6.16 -24.43 38.40
CA VAL A 165 6.75 -24.02 37.12
C VAL A 165 8.06 -24.77 36.86
N VAL A 166 8.97 -24.81 37.83
CA VAL A 166 10.26 -25.51 37.69
C VAL A 166 10.05 -27.02 37.48
N ALA A 167 9.15 -27.66 38.23
CA ALA A 167 8.83 -29.08 38.05
C ALA A 167 8.20 -29.37 36.68
N GLU A 168 7.27 -28.53 36.21
CA GLU A 168 6.65 -28.67 34.90
C GLU A 168 7.66 -28.50 33.76
N LEU A 169 8.54 -27.50 33.86
CA LEU A 169 9.61 -27.27 32.88
C LEU A 169 10.62 -28.42 32.86
N ALA A 170 10.99 -28.93 34.04
CA ALA A 170 11.90 -30.06 34.14
C ALA A 170 11.28 -31.34 33.58
N LEU A 171 10.00 -31.61 33.87
CA LEU A 171 9.23 -32.72 33.29
C LEU A 171 9.20 -32.66 31.76
N GLN A 172 8.97 -31.48 31.17
CA GLN A 172 9.00 -31.28 29.72
C GLN A 172 10.40 -31.54 29.11
N SER A 173 11.46 -31.29 29.86
CA SER A 173 12.84 -31.61 29.48
C SER A 173 13.29 -33.04 29.84
N GLY A 174 12.42 -33.86 30.44
CA GLY A 174 12.74 -35.22 30.90
C GLY A 174 13.64 -35.28 32.14
N ALA A 175 13.84 -34.18 32.86
CA ALA A 175 14.70 -34.10 34.02
C ALA A 175 13.97 -34.44 35.33
N ASN A 176 14.62 -35.23 36.20
CA ASN A 176 14.11 -35.56 37.53
C ASN A 176 14.81 -34.68 38.59
N LEU A 177 14.08 -33.70 39.12
CA LEU A 177 14.61 -32.76 40.11
C LEU A 177 14.51 -33.34 41.53
N GLN A 178 15.44 -34.22 41.90
CA GLN A 178 15.59 -34.68 43.27
C GLN A 178 16.72 -33.94 43.97
N GLY A 179 16.36 -33.14 44.99
CA GLY A 179 17.31 -32.45 45.84
C GLY A 179 17.84 -31.13 45.27
N GLU A 180 18.73 -30.52 46.07
CA GLU A 180 19.38 -29.24 45.80
C GLU A 180 20.23 -29.28 44.54
N GLU A 181 21.17 -30.21 44.51
CA GLU A 181 22.18 -30.34 43.47
C GLU A 181 21.54 -30.59 42.10
N GLY A 182 20.53 -31.46 42.02
CA GLY A 182 19.84 -31.76 40.77
C GLY A 182 19.08 -30.56 40.19
N THR A 183 18.54 -29.70 41.05
CA THR A 183 17.82 -28.50 40.59
C THR A 183 18.78 -27.37 40.22
N SER A 184 19.86 -27.18 40.97
CA SER A 184 20.92 -26.25 40.59
C SER A 184 21.50 -26.62 39.23
N ALA A 185 21.89 -27.89 39.05
CA ALA A 185 22.42 -28.39 37.79
C ALA A 185 21.43 -28.21 36.63
N TRP A 186 20.13 -28.44 36.85
CA TRP A 186 19.12 -28.21 35.83
C TRP A 186 18.98 -26.73 35.48
N LEU A 187 18.96 -25.81 36.47
CA LEU A 187 18.86 -24.37 36.21
C LEU A 187 20.08 -23.82 35.45
N GLU A 188 21.26 -24.39 35.72
CA GLU A 188 22.54 -24.05 35.08
C GLU A 188 22.69 -24.64 33.68
N GLN A 189 21.91 -25.68 33.35
CA GLN A 189 21.98 -26.39 32.08
C GLN A 189 21.83 -25.44 30.88
N LYS A 190 22.76 -25.58 29.93
CA LYS A 190 22.79 -24.84 28.67
C LYS A 190 21.80 -25.42 27.66
N VAL A 191 20.85 -24.60 27.21
CA VAL A 191 19.90 -24.93 26.14
C VAL A 191 20.29 -24.18 24.87
N PRO A 192 20.51 -24.86 23.73
CA PRO A 192 20.87 -24.20 22.48
C PRO A 192 19.62 -23.58 21.81
N LEU A 193 19.74 -22.32 21.38
CA LEU A 193 18.72 -21.59 20.63
C LEU A 193 19.30 -21.07 19.33
N LYS A 194 18.62 -21.32 18.21
CA LYS A 194 18.96 -20.75 16.91
C LYS A 194 18.44 -19.31 16.84
N HIS A 195 19.32 -18.33 16.71
CA HIS A 195 18.96 -16.92 16.55
C HIS A 195 18.90 -16.56 15.06
N PRO A 196 17.86 -15.87 14.56
CA PRO A 196 17.70 -15.58 13.13
C PRO A 196 18.86 -14.76 12.55
N CYS A 197 19.52 -13.95 13.36
CA CYS A 197 20.59 -13.05 12.92
C CYS A 197 22.01 -13.60 13.15
N HIS A 198 22.19 -14.86 13.59
CA HIS A 198 23.52 -15.42 13.85
C HIS A 198 23.67 -16.88 13.40
N PRO A 199 24.78 -17.26 12.76
CA PRO A 199 25.00 -18.60 12.23
C PRO A 199 25.27 -19.66 13.32
N SER A 200 25.65 -19.26 14.54
CA SER A 200 25.93 -20.18 15.65
C SER A 200 24.79 -20.21 16.68
N PRO A 201 24.45 -21.37 17.26
CA PRO A 201 23.45 -21.46 18.31
C PRO A 201 23.92 -20.76 19.58
N VAL A 202 22.97 -20.09 20.22
CA VAL A 202 23.11 -19.31 21.45
C VAL A 202 22.73 -20.20 22.61
N TRP A 203 23.56 -20.28 23.63
CA TRP A 203 23.22 -21.09 24.79
C TRP A 203 22.51 -20.25 25.86
N VAL A 204 21.37 -20.69 26.35
CA VAL A 204 20.65 -20.01 27.44
C VAL A 204 20.44 -20.94 28.63
N PRO A 205 20.53 -20.46 29.88
CA PRO A 205 20.26 -21.29 31.05
C PRO A 205 18.76 -21.54 31.22
N ASN A 206 18.39 -22.67 31.80
CA ASN A 206 16.99 -22.99 32.14
C ASN A 206 16.34 -21.94 33.06
N LEU A 207 17.15 -21.26 33.88
CA LEU A 207 16.69 -20.14 34.72
C LEU A 207 15.97 -19.04 33.92
N LEU A 208 16.34 -18.81 32.66
CA LEU A 208 15.72 -17.80 31.82
C LEU A 208 14.30 -18.18 31.40
N PHE A 209 14.05 -19.46 31.13
CA PHE A 209 12.72 -19.99 30.85
C PHE A 209 11.83 -19.98 32.09
N VAL A 210 12.42 -20.19 33.28
CA VAL A 210 11.72 -20.03 34.55
C VAL A 210 11.29 -18.56 34.74
N TYR A 211 12.20 -17.63 34.51
CA TYR A 211 11.90 -16.20 34.57
C TYR A 211 10.76 -15.81 33.62
N GLU A 212 10.83 -16.22 32.36
CA GLU A 212 9.78 -15.96 31.36
C GLU A 212 8.41 -16.50 31.81
N ALA A 213 8.35 -17.75 32.28
CA ALA A 213 7.11 -18.34 32.78
C ALA A 213 6.53 -17.54 33.96
N LEU A 214 7.37 -17.10 34.90
CA LEU A 214 6.93 -16.34 36.07
C LEU A 214 6.39 -14.96 35.69
N VAL A 215 7.06 -14.25 34.77
CA VAL A 215 6.62 -12.94 34.30
C VAL A 215 5.28 -13.07 33.57
N VAL A 216 5.18 -14.00 32.63
CA VAL A 216 3.93 -14.28 31.89
C VAL A 216 2.79 -14.65 32.84
N SER A 217 3.07 -15.48 33.86
CA SER A 217 2.10 -15.85 34.89
C SER A 217 1.65 -14.64 35.72
N MET A 218 2.56 -13.70 36.01
CA MET A 218 2.23 -12.49 36.72
C MET A 218 1.28 -11.61 35.91
N TYR A 219 1.54 -11.41 34.61
CA TYR A 219 0.66 -10.66 33.70
C TYR A 219 -0.72 -11.31 33.64
N TYR A 220 -0.77 -12.62 33.40
CA TYR A 220 -2.02 -13.38 33.38
C TYR A 220 -2.83 -13.15 34.67
N ALA A 221 -2.19 -13.36 35.83
CA ALA A 221 -2.88 -13.26 37.12
C ALA A 221 -3.35 -11.84 37.46
N LEU A 222 -2.58 -10.81 37.11
CA LEU A 222 -2.94 -9.42 37.40
C LEU A 222 -4.00 -8.89 36.43
N ASN A 223 -3.88 -9.18 35.14
CA ASN A 223 -4.83 -8.74 34.13
C ASN A 223 -6.18 -9.48 34.22
N THR A 224 -6.17 -10.78 34.52
CA THR A 224 -7.41 -11.57 34.69
C THR A 224 -8.21 -11.08 35.89
N LYS A 225 -7.56 -10.71 37.00
CA LYS A 225 -8.24 -10.09 38.16
C LYS A 225 -8.99 -8.79 37.81
N LEU A 226 -8.65 -8.18 36.67
CA LEU A 226 -9.19 -6.90 36.22
C LEU A 226 -10.01 -7.03 34.93
N ASN A 227 -10.37 -8.26 34.53
CA ASN A 227 -11.08 -8.55 33.28
C ASN A 227 -10.38 -7.96 32.03
N ALA A 228 -9.05 -7.86 32.05
CA ALA A 228 -8.23 -7.42 30.92
C ALA A 228 -7.65 -8.62 30.16
N THR A 229 -7.13 -8.38 28.95
CA THR A 229 -6.45 -9.43 28.17
C THR A 229 -5.19 -9.90 28.92
N PRO A 230 -4.91 -11.22 28.97
CA PRO A 230 -3.89 -11.76 29.86
C PRO A 230 -2.48 -11.14 29.74
N LEU A 231 -2.07 -10.74 28.53
CA LEU A 231 -0.75 -10.17 28.25
C LEU A 231 -0.76 -8.66 27.97
N LEU A 232 -1.82 -7.95 28.35
CA LEU A 232 -1.90 -6.50 28.15
C LEU A 232 -0.66 -5.79 28.74
N GLY A 233 0.04 -5.02 27.91
CA GLY A 233 1.24 -4.25 28.27
C GLY A 233 2.57 -5.01 28.13
N PHE A 234 2.55 -6.33 28.00
CA PHE A 234 3.76 -7.13 27.86
C PHE A 234 4.42 -6.91 26.48
N PRO A 235 5.77 -6.78 26.40
CA PRO A 235 6.74 -6.67 27.50
C PRO A 235 7.05 -5.24 27.94
N PHE A 236 6.60 -4.23 27.19
CA PHE A 236 7.14 -2.87 27.29
C PHE A 236 6.65 -2.07 28.50
N ARG A 237 5.54 -2.46 29.13
CA ARG A 237 4.96 -1.76 30.27
C ARG A 237 4.50 -2.76 31.31
N ALA A 238 4.79 -2.49 32.58
CA ALA A 238 4.30 -3.33 33.66
C ALA A 238 2.78 -3.54 33.57
N PRO A 239 2.24 -4.65 34.09
CA PRO A 239 0.81 -4.80 34.27
C PRO A 239 0.31 -3.57 35.02
N LEU A 240 -0.61 -2.82 34.42
CA LEU A 240 -1.24 -1.63 35.01
C LEU A 240 -0.34 -0.40 35.23
N PHE A 241 0.91 -0.36 34.73
CA PHE A 241 1.67 0.88 34.67
C PHE A 241 0.99 1.83 33.67
N GLY A 242 0.22 2.79 34.18
CA GLY A 242 -0.61 3.70 33.40
C GLY A 242 -2.12 3.42 33.47
N VAL A 243 -2.57 2.44 34.26
CA VAL A 243 -4.00 2.20 34.54
C VAL A 243 -4.30 2.50 36.02
N ARG A 244 -4.06 3.73 36.46
CA ARG A 244 -5.23 4.45 36.97
C ARG A 244 -6.14 4.53 35.75
N SER A 245 -7.19 3.72 35.70
CA SER A 245 -8.15 3.85 34.61
C SER A 245 -8.52 5.33 34.49
N PRO A 246 -8.40 5.97 33.30
CA PRO A 246 -9.14 7.17 33.03
C PRO A 246 -10.61 6.72 32.97
N HIS A 247 -11.23 6.50 34.13
CA HIS A 247 -12.65 6.15 34.21
C HIS A 247 -13.50 7.23 33.56
N PHE A 248 -13.01 8.47 33.55
CA PHE A 248 -13.61 9.53 32.75
C PHE A 248 -13.65 9.16 31.27
N LEU A 249 -12.52 9.09 30.55
CA LEU A 249 -12.52 8.88 29.09
C LEU A 249 -13.14 7.56 28.63
N SER A 250 -12.97 6.48 29.40
CA SER A 250 -13.43 5.15 28.99
C SER A 250 -14.87 4.81 29.38
N LYS A 251 -15.46 5.47 30.40
CA LYS A 251 -16.84 5.19 30.88
C LYS A 251 -17.77 6.39 30.89
N SER A 252 -17.25 7.62 30.98
CA SER A 252 -18.04 8.80 31.37
C SER A 252 -17.79 10.05 30.53
N ALA A 253 -16.83 10.03 29.61
CA ALA A 253 -16.55 11.20 28.79
C ALA A 253 -17.73 11.45 27.84
N PRO A 254 -18.17 12.72 27.73
CA PRO A 254 -19.10 13.12 26.69
C PRO A 254 -18.56 12.74 25.32
N LEU A 255 -19.45 12.31 24.44
CA LEU A 255 -19.08 11.89 23.08
C LEU A 255 -18.47 13.07 22.31
N GLU A 256 -18.94 14.28 22.61
CA GLU A 256 -18.51 15.56 22.06
C GLU A 256 -17.03 15.82 22.35
N LEU A 257 -16.59 15.63 23.60
CA LEU A 257 -15.19 15.79 23.98
C LEU A 257 -14.29 14.76 23.29
N LEU A 258 -14.77 13.52 23.15
CA LEU A 258 -14.01 12.48 22.45
C LEU A 258 -13.92 12.76 20.95
N VAL A 259 -14.98 13.28 20.34
CA VAL A 259 -14.96 13.75 18.95
C VAL A 259 -13.99 14.93 18.79
N GLU A 260 -13.96 15.87 19.74
CA GLU A 260 -13.02 16.99 19.72
C GLU A 260 -11.57 16.48 19.81
N ILE A 261 -11.26 15.55 20.71
CA ILE A 261 -9.93 14.92 20.78
C ILE A 261 -9.57 14.23 19.46
N LEU A 262 -10.52 13.52 18.85
CA LEU A 262 -10.32 12.86 17.56
C LEU A 262 -10.03 13.88 16.45
N GLU A 263 -10.72 15.02 16.41
CA GLU A 263 -10.49 16.10 15.44
C GLU A 263 -9.12 16.78 15.61
N HIS A 264 -8.49 16.65 16.79
CA HIS A 264 -7.12 17.13 17.05
C HIS A 264 -6.03 16.10 16.74
N CYS A 265 -6.38 14.91 16.22
CA CYS A 265 -5.37 13.95 15.77
C CYS A 265 -4.64 14.47 14.53
N HIS A 266 -3.30 14.36 14.52
CA HIS A 266 -2.46 14.90 13.44
C HIS A 266 -1.93 13.83 12.49
N THR A 267 -1.99 12.55 12.87
CA THR A 267 -1.56 11.44 12.02
C THR A 267 -2.64 10.37 11.91
N MET A 268 -2.61 9.62 10.80
CA MET A 268 -3.48 8.44 10.62
C MET A 268 -3.29 7.41 11.75
N LYS A 269 -2.06 7.31 12.29
CA LYS A 269 -1.76 6.44 13.42
C LYS A 269 -2.46 6.90 14.69
N ASP A 270 -2.56 8.20 14.95
CA ASP A 270 -3.27 8.75 16.12
C ASP A 270 -4.76 8.48 16.02
N VAL A 271 -5.32 8.75 14.84
CA VAL A 271 -6.71 8.47 14.44
C VAL A 271 -7.09 6.99 14.67
N ILE A 272 -6.26 6.05 14.21
CA ILE A 272 -6.46 4.61 14.42
C ILE A 272 -6.25 4.23 15.89
N SER A 273 -5.20 4.75 16.54
CA SER A 273 -4.90 4.47 17.95
C SER A 273 -6.05 4.93 18.85
N PHE A 274 -6.64 6.08 18.55
CA PHE A 274 -7.83 6.60 19.21
C PHE A 274 -8.99 5.60 19.09
N ALA A 275 -9.32 5.18 17.86
CA ALA A 275 -10.41 4.23 17.62
C ALA A 275 -10.20 2.88 18.35
N LEU A 276 -8.95 2.40 18.42
CA LEU A 276 -8.59 1.13 19.05
C LEU A 276 -8.41 1.21 20.58
N THR A 277 -8.47 2.40 21.19
CA THR A 277 -8.17 2.57 22.62
C THR A 277 -9.25 1.96 23.52
N CYS A 278 -10.53 2.22 23.25
CA CYS A 278 -11.65 1.62 23.98
C CYS A 278 -12.97 1.75 23.20
N ARG A 279 -13.99 0.97 23.60
CA ARG A 279 -15.33 0.99 23.00
C ARG A 279 -15.94 2.40 22.92
N ARG A 280 -15.75 3.25 23.93
CA ARG A 280 -16.32 4.61 23.94
C ARG A 280 -15.66 5.54 22.90
N MET A 281 -14.35 5.37 22.66
CA MET A 281 -13.64 6.09 21.59
C MET A 281 -13.98 5.51 20.21
N GLU A 282 -14.20 4.20 20.11
CA GLU A 282 -14.76 3.58 18.90
C GLU A 282 -16.19 4.09 18.61
N GLU A 283 -17.01 4.34 19.65
CA GLU A 283 -18.31 5.00 19.51
C GLU A 283 -18.15 6.43 18.99
N ALA A 284 -17.22 7.23 19.55
CA ALA A 284 -16.92 8.59 19.08
C ALA A 284 -16.39 8.60 17.63
N TRP A 285 -15.56 7.62 17.28
CA TRP A 285 -15.07 7.38 15.93
C TRP A 285 -16.21 7.17 14.93
N ARG A 286 -17.17 6.30 15.28
CA ARG A 286 -18.34 5.99 14.44
C ARG A 286 -19.39 7.09 14.44
N ALA A 287 -19.47 7.89 15.51
CA ALA A 287 -20.45 8.95 15.67
C ALA A 287 -20.41 9.91 14.47
N GLY A 288 -21.50 9.95 13.70
CA GLY A 288 -21.58 10.78 12.49
C GLY A 288 -20.41 10.59 11.51
N ARG A 289 -19.80 9.39 11.47
CA ARG A 289 -18.61 9.07 10.66
C ARG A 289 -17.44 10.04 10.87
N LYS A 290 -17.30 10.61 12.09
CA LYS A 290 -16.27 11.61 12.42
C LYS A 290 -14.85 11.08 12.20
N GLY A 291 -14.59 9.83 12.60
CA GLY A 291 -13.30 9.19 12.39
C GLY A 291 -12.89 9.11 10.92
N LEU A 292 -13.81 8.70 10.05
CA LEU A 292 -13.57 8.67 8.61
C LEU A 292 -13.32 10.07 8.04
N ARG A 293 -14.02 11.10 8.51
CA ARG A 293 -13.79 12.50 8.09
C ARG A 293 -12.41 13.00 8.48
N VAL A 294 -12.00 12.78 9.73
CA VAL A 294 -10.67 13.18 10.20
C VAL A 294 -9.60 12.39 9.44
N ALA A 295 -9.77 11.08 9.28
CA ALA A 295 -8.85 10.24 8.52
C ALA A 295 -8.69 10.72 7.07
N TRP A 296 -9.80 11.00 6.38
CA TRP A 296 -9.77 11.52 5.01
C TRP A 296 -9.13 12.90 4.94
N GLY A 297 -9.42 13.79 5.90
CA GLY A 297 -8.77 15.09 6.02
C GLY A 297 -7.25 14.97 6.16
N LEU A 298 -6.76 14.06 6.99
CA LEU A 298 -5.32 13.81 7.11
C LEU A 298 -4.74 13.18 5.85
N LEU A 299 -5.45 12.24 5.23
CA LEU A 299 -4.98 11.57 4.02
C LEU A 299 -4.84 12.54 2.84
N THR A 300 -5.82 13.43 2.65
CA THR A 300 -5.78 14.49 1.62
C THR A 300 -4.64 15.50 1.81
N THR A 301 -4.13 15.67 3.03
CA THR A 301 -2.91 16.47 3.27
C THR A 301 -1.61 15.72 2.97
N GLN A 302 -1.63 14.38 3.02
CA GLN A 302 -0.45 13.54 2.83
C GLN A 302 -0.27 13.07 1.38
N ILE A 303 -1.38 12.85 0.69
CA ILE A 303 -1.43 12.33 -0.68
C ILE A 303 -1.79 13.49 -1.63
N PRO A 304 -0.87 13.92 -2.51
CA PRO A 304 -1.20 14.84 -3.59
C PRO A 304 -2.36 14.27 -4.41
N PHE A 305 -3.33 15.13 -4.73
CA PHE A 305 -4.47 14.76 -5.58
C PHE A 305 -5.29 13.56 -5.04
N ALA A 306 -5.40 13.42 -3.72
CA ALA A 306 -6.17 12.33 -3.09
C ALA A 306 -7.60 12.19 -3.64
N GLU A 307 -8.27 13.29 -4.01
CA GLU A 307 -9.60 13.24 -4.65
C GLU A 307 -9.57 12.55 -6.03
N LEU A 308 -8.55 12.79 -6.84
CA LEU A 308 -8.37 12.08 -8.12
C LEU A 308 -8.11 10.60 -7.86
N ALA A 309 -7.24 10.26 -6.91
CA ALA A 309 -6.99 8.87 -6.53
C ALA A 309 -8.27 8.17 -6.03
N LEU A 310 -9.12 8.84 -5.24
CA LEU A 310 -10.41 8.30 -4.82
C LEU A 310 -11.36 8.10 -6.01
N THR A 311 -11.39 9.06 -6.93
CA THR A 311 -12.17 8.98 -8.16
C THR A 311 -11.72 7.78 -9.01
N THR A 312 -10.41 7.57 -9.15
CA THR A 312 -9.84 6.38 -9.80
C THR A 312 -10.30 5.08 -9.15
N VAL A 313 -10.21 4.98 -7.82
CA VAL A 313 -10.63 3.78 -7.08
C VAL A 313 -12.11 3.48 -7.31
N ARG A 314 -12.97 4.49 -7.21
CA ARG A 314 -14.42 4.32 -7.39
C ARG A 314 -14.81 4.01 -8.83
N ALA A 315 -14.26 4.75 -9.80
CA ALA A 315 -14.50 4.51 -11.21
C ALA A 315 -14.09 3.08 -11.60
N SER A 316 -12.91 2.62 -11.16
CA SER A 316 -12.41 1.28 -11.48
C SER A 316 -13.26 0.18 -10.84
N ARG A 317 -13.73 0.37 -9.60
CA ARG A 317 -14.66 -0.57 -8.95
C ARG A 317 -16.00 -0.63 -9.67
N LEU A 318 -16.60 0.50 -10.02
CA LEU A 318 -17.87 0.53 -10.76
C LEU A 318 -17.74 -0.16 -12.12
N ALA A 319 -16.64 0.07 -12.82
CA ALA A 319 -16.36 -0.56 -14.09
C ALA A 319 -16.16 -2.08 -13.95
N LEU A 320 -15.46 -2.54 -12.90
CA LEU A 320 -15.29 -3.96 -12.63
C LEU A 320 -16.59 -4.65 -12.18
N ASP A 321 -17.35 -4.01 -11.29
CA ASP A 321 -18.65 -4.51 -10.83
C ASP A 321 -19.61 -4.64 -12.02
N ALA A 322 -19.62 -3.65 -12.92
CA ALA A 322 -20.38 -3.72 -14.15
C ALA A 322 -19.93 -4.89 -15.03
N HIS A 323 -18.62 -5.08 -15.21
CA HIS A 323 -18.06 -6.18 -16.00
C HIS A 323 -18.38 -7.57 -15.43
N THR A 324 -18.31 -7.73 -14.10
CA THR A 324 -18.55 -9.02 -13.41
C THR A 324 -20.03 -9.32 -13.22
N SER A 325 -20.88 -8.29 -13.12
CA SER A 325 -22.33 -8.48 -13.03
C SER A 325 -22.90 -9.04 -14.34
N TRP A 326 -23.66 -10.13 -14.25
CA TRP A 326 -24.32 -10.76 -15.41
C TRP A 326 -25.22 -9.78 -16.21
N SER A 327 -25.63 -8.67 -15.60
CA SER A 327 -26.42 -7.58 -16.18
C SER A 327 -25.77 -6.85 -17.36
N TYR A 328 -24.44 -6.98 -17.57
CA TYR A 328 -23.77 -6.39 -18.73
C TYR A 328 -24.19 -7.02 -20.07
N ARG A 329 -24.88 -8.16 -20.05
CA ARG A 329 -25.36 -8.86 -21.26
C ARG A 329 -26.45 -8.12 -22.04
N THR A 330 -27.09 -7.09 -21.48
CA THR A 330 -28.27 -6.45 -22.11
C THR A 330 -28.32 -4.93 -22.03
N ALA A 331 -27.40 -4.24 -21.35
CA ALA A 331 -27.47 -2.79 -21.15
C ALA A 331 -26.18 -2.08 -21.59
N CYS A 332 -26.34 -0.85 -22.08
CA CYS A 332 -25.24 0.08 -22.36
C CYS A 332 -24.33 0.24 -21.13
N SER A 333 -23.06 0.63 -21.36
CA SER A 333 -22.09 0.96 -20.31
C SER A 333 -22.77 1.71 -19.15
N PRO A 334 -22.55 1.33 -17.88
CA PRO A 334 -23.17 2.04 -16.76
C PRO A 334 -22.88 3.54 -16.89
N ALA A 335 -23.92 4.36 -16.80
CA ALA A 335 -23.74 5.80 -16.75
C ALA A 335 -22.97 6.14 -15.47
N ILE A 336 -21.68 6.41 -15.60
CA ILE A 336 -20.82 6.81 -14.47
C ILE A 336 -21.10 8.28 -14.20
N VAL A 337 -21.92 8.54 -13.18
CA VAL A 337 -22.19 9.91 -12.72
C VAL A 337 -20.96 10.42 -11.95
N PHE A 338 -20.09 11.18 -12.60
CA PHE A 338 -18.81 11.62 -12.02
C PHE A 338 -18.93 12.39 -10.71
N VAL A 339 -20.00 13.17 -10.56
CA VAL A 339 -20.27 13.93 -9.33
C VAL A 339 -20.33 13.01 -8.11
N ASP A 340 -20.85 11.80 -8.26
CA ASP A 340 -21.01 10.84 -7.16
C ASP A 340 -19.68 10.19 -6.74
N LEU A 341 -18.64 10.27 -7.58
CA LEU A 341 -17.33 9.70 -7.28
C LEU A 341 -16.53 10.56 -6.29
N HIS A 342 -16.87 11.84 -6.11
CA HIS A 342 -16.14 12.72 -5.21
C HIS A 342 -16.42 12.46 -3.72
N SER A 343 -15.44 12.77 -2.86
CA SER A 343 -15.61 12.63 -1.40
C SER A 343 -16.70 13.55 -0.84
N ARG A 344 -16.99 14.66 -1.54
CA ARG A 344 -18.03 15.64 -1.18
C ARG A 344 -19.43 15.05 -1.21
N CYS A 345 -19.69 14.14 -2.15
CA CYS A 345 -20.99 13.49 -2.31
C CYS A 345 -21.09 12.25 -1.41
N GLN A 346 -20.01 11.46 -1.36
CA GLN A 346 -19.91 10.29 -0.51
C GLN A 346 -18.56 10.23 0.19
N LEU A 347 -18.56 10.29 1.51
CA LEU A 347 -17.33 10.13 2.31
C LEU A 347 -16.71 8.74 2.06
N PRO A 348 -15.37 8.64 1.87
CA PRO A 348 -14.73 7.35 1.63
C PRO A 348 -14.82 6.43 2.84
N SER A 349 -15.03 5.16 2.53
CA SER A 349 -14.91 4.03 3.46
C SER A 349 -13.45 3.78 3.82
N PHE A 350 -13.22 2.97 4.86
CA PHE A 350 -11.87 2.57 5.25
C PHE A 350 -11.14 1.81 4.13
N GLU A 351 -11.87 0.96 3.41
CA GLU A 351 -11.31 0.19 2.30
C GLU A 351 -10.92 1.09 1.13
N GLU A 352 -11.75 2.07 0.78
CA GLU A 352 -11.41 3.07 -0.24
C GLU A 352 -10.19 3.89 0.16
N MET A 353 -10.10 4.33 1.42
CA MET A 353 -8.91 5.07 1.90
C MET A 353 -7.63 4.23 1.83
N LYS A 354 -7.71 2.95 2.18
CA LYS A 354 -6.59 2.01 2.00
C LYS A 354 -6.21 1.91 0.51
N SER A 355 -7.20 1.70 -0.35
CA SER A 355 -7.00 1.64 -1.80
C SER A 355 -6.39 2.92 -2.38
N VAL A 356 -6.78 4.11 -1.89
CA VAL A 356 -6.18 5.40 -2.28
C VAL A 356 -4.72 5.46 -1.87
N GLN A 357 -4.38 5.01 -0.66
CA GLN A 357 -3.00 4.97 -0.19
C GLN A 357 -2.15 4.01 -1.00
N ASP A 358 -2.67 2.81 -1.28
CA ASP A 358 -1.98 1.81 -2.09
C ASP A 358 -1.79 2.31 -3.54
N LEU A 359 -2.82 2.91 -4.13
CA LEU A 359 -2.77 3.52 -5.45
C LEU A 359 -1.73 4.66 -5.50
N HIS A 360 -1.63 5.46 -4.45
CA HIS A 360 -0.61 6.51 -4.38
C HIS A 360 0.81 5.95 -4.39
N MET A 361 1.07 4.87 -3.65
CA MET A 361 2.35 4.19 -3.68
C MET A 361 2.66 3.65 -5.09
N LEU A 362 1.68 3.03 -5.74
CA LEU A 362 1.85 2.55 -7.12
C LEU A 362 2.17 3.69 -8.10
N THR A 363 1.48 4.83 -8.00
CA THR A 363 1.74 5.96 -8.90
C THR A 363 3.14 6.55 -8.74
N LYS A 364 3.68 6.54 -7.51
CA LYS A 364 5.06 6.97 -7.27
C LYS A 364 6.06 6.06 -7.97
N GLU A 365 5.84 4.77 -7.87
CA GLU A 365 6.72 3.75 -8.43
C GLU A 365 6.66 3.74 -9.97
N PHE A 366 5.49 3.93 -10.55
CA PHE A 366 5.38 4.21 -11.99
C PHE A 366 6.15 5.47 -12.38
N GLY A 367 6.01 6.56 -11.62
CA GLY A 367 6.72 7.80 -11.88
C GLY A 367 8.24 7.64 -11.84
N GLU A 368 8.77 6.91 -10.86
CA GLU A 368 10.19 6.58 -10.76
C GLU A 368 10.65 5.71 -11.93
N ASN A 369 9.89 4.68 -12.30
CA ASN A 369 10.24 3.78 -13.40
C ASN A 369 10.20 4.49 -14.76
N PHE A 370 9.16 5.28 -15.04
CA PHE A 370 9.11 6.12 -16.23
C PHE A 370 10.33 7.04 -16.30
N HIS A 371 10.72 7.64 -15.17
CA HIS A 371 11.91 8.48 -15.13
C HIS A 371 13.19 7.71 -15.46
N GLU A 372 13.39 6.50 -14.92
CA GLU A 372 14.55 5.66 -15.22
C GLU A 372 14.57 5.20 -16.69
N GLN A 373 13.48 4.64 -17.22
CA GLN A 373 13.42 4.19 -18.62
C GLN A 373 13.65 5.32 -19.61
N SER A 374 13.22 6.54 -19.26
CA SER A 374 13.49 7.71 -20.09
C SER A 374 14.97 8.03 -20.21
N LYS A 375 15.78 7.75 -19.17
CA LYS A 375 17.23 7.98 -19.23
C LYS A 375 17.88 7.08 -20.28
N ASP A 376 17.43 5.83 -20.38
CA ASP A 376 17.96 4.86 -21.34
C ASP A 376 17.56 5.19 -22.79
N ARG A 377 16.41 5.85 -22.99
CA ARG A 377 15.92 6.27 -24.31
C ARG A 377 16.47 7.62 -24.79
N MET A 378 17.13 8.38 -23.92
CA MET A 378 17.70 9.68 -24.29
C MET A 378 18.97 9.51 -25.16
N PRO A 379 19.15 10.32 -26.21
CA PRO A 379 20.39 10.30 -26.98
C PRO A 379 21.60 10.60 -26.09
N TYR A 380 22.74 9.95 -26.37
CA TYR A 380 23.98 10.18 -25.63
C TYR A 380 24.33 11.67 -25.54
N GLY A 381 24.58 12.16 -24.31
CA GLY A 381 25.00 13.52 -24.03
C GLY A 381 23.88 14.50 -23.63
N TYR A 382 22.62 14.07 -23.64
CA TYR A 382 21.51 14.88 -23.14
C TYR A 382 21.24 14.61 -21.66
N THR A 383 21.00 15.66 -20.88
CA THR A 383 20.57 15.55 -19.47
C THR A 383 19.06 15.66 -19.41
N MET A 384 18.42 14.75 -18.68
CA MET A 384 16.98 14.83 -18.43
C MET A 384 16.68 16.10 -17.62
N PRO A 385 15.71 16.93 -18.05
CA PRO A 385 15.26 18.02 -17.23
C PRO A 385 14.72 17.52 -15.90
N ALA A 386 14.75 18.40 -14.89
CA ALA A 386 14.00 18.20 -13.67
C ALA A 386 12.52 18.02 -14.04
N THR A 387 12.02 16.80 -13.91
CA THR A 387 10.60 16.49 -14.05
C THR A 387 9.84 17.03 -12.85
N GLU A 388 8.54 17.24 -13.01
CA GLU A 388 7.64 17.52 -11.90
C GLU A 388 6.92 16.22 -11.51
N PRO A 389 7.33 15.51 -10.44
CA PRO A 389 6.74 14.22 -10.09
C PRO A 389 5.23 14.29 -9.90
N GLN A 390 4.74 15.41 -9.36
CA GLN A 390 3.31 15.66 -9.18
C GLN A 390 2.53 15.73 -10.49
N ALA A 391 3.14 16.21 -11.58
CA ALA A 391 2.48 16.23 -12.89
C ALA A 391 2.33 14.81 -13.46
N ILE A 392 3.31 13.94 -13.23
CA ILE A 392 3.25 12.52 -13.60
C ILE A 392 2.19 11.81 -12.77
N GLU A 393 2.18 11.97 -11.44
CA GLU A 393 1.19 11.38 -10.54
C GLU A 393 -0.25 11.77 -10.94
N ARG A 394 -0.48 13.06 -11.24
CA ARG A 394 -1.78 13.55 -11.69
C ARG A 394 -2.20 12.95 -13.03
N ALA A 395 -1.28 12.90 -13.99
CA ALA A 395 -1.55 12.31 -15.31
C ALA A 395 -1.83 10.80 -15.21
N LEU A 396 -1.16 10.08 -14.30
CA LEU A 396 -1.45 8.69 -13.95
C LEU A 396 -2.87 8.50 -13.43
N TYR A 397 -3.31 9.30 -12.45
CA TYR A 397 -4.68 9.18 -11.94
C TYR A 397 -5.72 9.41 -13.04
N ARG A 398 -5.53 10.42 -13.89
CA ARG A 398 -6.43 10.69 -15.03
C ARG A 398 -6.38 9.58 -16.08
N ALA A 399 -5.22 9.02 -16.37
CA ALA A 399 -5.07 7.90 -17.28
C ALA A 399 -5.78 6.64 -16.76
N PHE A 400 -5.70 6.36 -15.46
CA PHE A 400 -6.45 5.26 -14.84
C PHE A 400 -7.96 5.52 -14.83
N ILE A 401 -8.41 6.76 -14.60
CA ILE A 401 -9.82 7.13 -14.72
C ILE A 401 -10.31 6.92 -16.16
N ALA A 402 -9.55 7.41 -17.15
CA ALA A 402 -9.82 7.17 -18.57
C ALA A 402 -9.92 5.67 -18.86
N GLY A 403 -8.98 4.88 -18.36
CA GLY A 403 -8.98 3.42 -18.48
C GLY A 403 -10.25 2.78 -17.90
N ALA A 404 -10.67 3.18 -16.70
CA ALA A 404 -11.88 2.68 -16.05
C ALA A 404 -13.17 3.00 -16.82
N ILE A 405 -13.25 4.16 -17.46
CA ILE A 405 -14.46 4.58 -18.20
C ILE A 405 -14.49 3.98 -19.60
N LEU A 406 -13.34 3.97 -20.26
CA LEU A 406 -13.23 3.56 -21.66
C LEU A 406 -13.16 2.04 -21.80
N ALA A 407 -12.53 1.31 -20.87
CA ALA A 407 -12.41 -0.15 -20.99
C ALA A 407 -13.78 -0.87 -21.10
N PRO A 408 -14.82 -0.57 -20.29
CA PRO A 408 -16.13 -1.17 -20.47
C PRO A 408 -16.75 -0.86 -21.84
N LEU A 409 -16.64 0.39 -22.29
CA LEU A 409 -17.14 0.82 -23.60
C LEU A 409 -16.57 -0.05 -24.72
N TYR A 410 -15.25 -0.24 -24.73
CA TYR A 410 -14.59 -1.02 -25.75
C TYR A 410 -14.76 -2.54 -25.55
N ALA A 411 -14.97 -3.01 -24.32
CA ALA A 411 -15.28 -4.42 -24.04
C ALA A 411 -16.73 -4.81 -24.45
N GLN A 412 -17.61 -3.85 -24.75
CA GLN A 412 -19.02 -4.09 -25.07
C GLN A 412 -19.24 -5.16 -26.17
N PRO A 413 -18.54 -5.16 -27.32
CA PRO A 413 -18.74 -6.16 -28.36
C PRO A 413 -18.43 -7.58 -27.88
N LEU A 414 -17.37 -7.73 -27.09
CA LEU A 414 -16.98 -9.02 -26.53
C LEU A 414 -18.06 -9.55 -25.58
N SER A 415 -18.55 -8.70 -24.69
CA SER A 415 -19.60 -9.08 -23.75
C SER A 415 -20.91 -9.44 -24.46
N GLN A 416 -21.27 -8.72 -25.53
CA GLN A 416 -22.46 -9.03 -26.32
C GLN A 416 -22.30 -10.34 -27.11
N ALA A 417 -21.13 -10.59 -27.71
CA ALA A 417 -20.85 -11.86 -28.40
C ALA A 417 -20.94 -13.06 -27.46
N GLN A 418 -20.39 -12.94 -26.24
CA GLN A 418 -20.50 -13.97 -25.19
C GLN A 418 -21.93 -14.16 -24.68
N ALA A 419 -22.71 -13.08 -24.61
CA ALA A 419 -24.10 -13.12 -24.15
C ALA A 419 -25.00 -13.94 -25.08
N HIS A 420 -24.84 -13.77 -26.39
CA HIS A 420 -25.69 -14.39 -27.41
C HIS A 420 -25.29 -15.84 -27.75
N GLN A 421 -24.20 -16.38 -27.16
CA GLN A 421 -23.64 -17.69 -27.53
C GLN A 421 -23.48 -17.83 -29.05
N ASP A 422 -23.15 -16.73 -29.75
CA ASP A 422 -22.94 -16.78 -31.19
C ASP A 422 -21.58 -17.41 -31.46
N ASP A 423 -21.54 -18.74 -31.55
CA ASP A 423 -20.34 -19.53 -31.83
C ASP A 423 -19.60 -19.04 -33.09
N LYS A 424 -20.29 -18.37 -34.02
CA LYS A 424 -19.69 -17.81 -35.24
C LYS A 424 -19.01 -16.45 -35.03
N ILE A 425 -19.17 -15.81 -33.88
CA ILE A 425 -18.50 -14.54 -33.51
C ILE A 425 -17.56 -14.78 -32.33
N SER A 426 -17.98 -15.60 -31.36
CA SER A 426 -17.17 -15.95 -30.19
C SER A 426 -15.94 -16.80 -30.55
N GLN A 427 -16.05 -17.77 -31.48
CA GLN A 427 -14.88 -18.53 -31.94
C GLN A 427 -13.90 -17.66 -32.76
N PRO A 428 -14.33 -16.81 -33.71
CA PRO A 428 -13.46 -15.86 -34.41
C PRO A 428 -12.74 -14.83 -33.56
N LEU A 429 -13.40 -14.34 -32.50
CA LEU A 429 -12.74 -13.50 -31.52
C LEU A 429 -11.57 -14.26 -30.87
N VAL A 430 -11.70 -15.57 -30.63
CA VAL A 430 -10.71 -16.38 -29.88
C VAL A 430 -9.69 -17.11 -30.78
N SER A 431 -9.86 -17.13 -32.11
CA SER A 431 -9.00 -17.89 -33.03
C SER A 431 -8.28 -17.00 -34.04
N SER A 432 -6.94 -17.00 -34.00
CA SER A 432 -6.11 -16.30 -34.99
C SER A 432 -6.33 -16.91 -36.39
N GLY A 433 -7.11 -16.25 -37.25
CA GLY A 433 -7.36 -16.70 -38.63
C GLY A 433 -8.82 -16.71 -39.08
N ALA A 434 -9.76 -16.25 -38.25
CA ALA A 434 -11.16 -16.19 -38.65
C ALA A 434 -11.47 -15.12 -39.71
N ASP A 435 -12.71 -15.14 -40.23
CA ASP A 435 -13.25 -14.26 -41.28
C ASP A 435 -13.25 -12.79 -40.83
N ARG A 436 -12.07 -12.14 -40.91
CA ARG A 436 -11.79 -10.75 -40.51
C ARG A 436 -12.84 -9.75 -41.02
N PRO A 437 -13.34 -9.83 -42.28
CA PRO A 437 -14.43 -8.99 -42.75
C PRO A 437 -15.72 -9.07 -41.93
N LYS A 438 -16.15 -10.27 -41.51
CA LYS A 438 -17.35 -10.44 -40.68
C LYS A 438 -17.17 -9.88 -39.28
N LEU A 439 -15.98 -10.08 -38.69
CA LEU A 439 -15.65 -9.50 -37.39
C LEU A 439 -15.63 -7.97 -37.45
N ALA A 440 -15.03 -7.39 -38.50
CA ALA A 440 -15.05 -5.96 -38.72
C ALA A 440 -16.48 -5.41 -38.87
N GLU A 441 -17.35 -6.12 -39.60
CA GLU A 441 -18.75 -5.72 -39.77
C GLU A 441 -19.55 -5.81 -38.46
N PHE A 442 -19.30 -6.82 -37.64
CA PHE A 442 -19.87 -6.92 -36.30
C PHE A 442 -19.41 -5.74 -35.42
N LEU A 443 -18.10 -5.47 -35.36
CA LEU A 443 -17.56 -4.39 -34.54
C LEU A 443 -18.09 -3.02 -34.95
N ARG A 444 -18.31 -2.74 -36.24
CA ARG A 444 -18.89 -1.46 -36.72
C ARG A 444 -20.28 -1.15 -36.18
N GLN A 445 -21.01 -2.15 -35.69
CA GLN A 445 -22.31 -1.95 -35.05
C GLN A 445 -22.17 -1.21 -33.72
N PHE A 446 -20.98 -1.26 -33.10
CA PHE A 446 -20.68 -0.61 -31.84
C PHE A 446 -20.13 0.80 -32.09
N PRO A 447 -20.73 1.83 -31.48
CA PRO A 447 -20.34 3.23 -31.69
C PRO A 447 -18.84 3.51 -31.47
N GLY A 448 -18.23 2.88 -30.45
CA GLY A 448 -16.81 3.01 -30.16
C GLY A 448 -15.93 2.63 -31.35
N TYR A 449 -16.28 1.56 -32.06
CA TYR A 449 -15.51 0.93 -33.14
C TYR A 449 -15.80 1.49 -34.55
N GLN A 450 -16.74 2.42 -34.69
CA GLN A 450 -16.97 3.07 -35.99
C GLN A 450 -15.75 3.93 -36.34
N ALA A 451 -15.04 3.56 -37.41
CA ALA A 451 -13.81 4.22 -37.85
C ALA A 451 -14.03 5.68 -38.31
N ARG A 452 -15.22 5.96 -38.87
CA ARG A 452 -15.61 7.33 -39.24
C ARG A 452 -16.06 8.10 -38.01
N LEU A 453 -15.49 9.28 -37.84
CA LEU A 453 -15.89 10.22 -36.79
C LEU A 453 -17.27 10.77 -37.11
N LYS A 454 -18.24 10.48 -36.23
CA LYS A 454 -19.59 11.04 -36.27
C LYS A 454 -19.76 11.89 -35.02
N PRO A 455 -19.70 13.23 -35.10
CA PRO A 455 -19.59 14.08 -33.93
C PRO A 455 -20.65 13.86 -32.86
N GLN A 456 -21.91 13.66 -33.27
CA GLN A 456 -23.02 13.43 -32.35
C GLN A 456 -22.89 12.09 -31.63
N LEU A 457 -22.42 11.06 -32.34
CA LEU A 457 -22.22 9.73 -31.78
C LEU A 457 -21.01 9.71 -30.84
N ASP A 458 -19.91 10.34 -31.23
CA ASP A 458 -18.74 10.49 -30.36
C ASP A 458 -19.11 11.26 -29.09
N HIS A 459 -19.91 12.32 -29.20
CA HIS A 459 -20.38 13.08 -28.05
C HIS A 459 -21.29 12.25 -27.13
N GLN A 460 -22.18 11.43 -27.68
CA GLN A 460 -23.01 10.52 -26.87
C GLN A 460 -22.17 9.56 -26.02
N ILE A 461 -21.00 9.17 -26.51
CA ILE A 461 -20.12 8.20 -25.84
C ILE A 461 -19.14 8.89 -24.89
N PHE A 462 -18.46 9.92 -25.38
CA PHE A 462 -17.30 10.54 -24.73
C PHE A 462 -17.64 11.88 -24.07
N GLY A 463 -18.84 12.44 -24.32
CA GLY A 463 -19.26 13.75 -23.87
C GLY A 463 -19.09 13.96 -22.38
N GLU A 464 -19.77 13.14 -21.59
CA GLU A 464 -19.76 13.27 -20.13
C GLU A 464 -18.34 13.17 -19.54
N PHE A 465 -17.52 12.23 -20.04
CA PHE A 465 -16.13 12.11 -19.58
C PHE A 465 -15.24 13.26 -20.07
N GLY A 466 -15.43 13.72 -21.32
CA GLY A 466 -14.71 14.85 -21.88
C GLY A 466 -15.00 16.15 -21.10
N ASP A 467 -16.28 16.39 -20.81
CA ASP A 467 -16.72 17.53 -20.00
C ASP A 467 -16.11 17.45 -18.59
N TRP A 468 -16.19 16.28 -17.94
CA TRP A 468 -15.58 16.08 -16.62
C TRP A 468 -14.06 16.30 -16.62
N LEU A 469 -13.34 15.77 -17.62
CA LEU A 469 -11.88 15.89 -17.69
C LEU A 469 -11.47 17.35 -17.94
N LEU A 470 -12.22 18.09 -18.77
CA LEU A 470 -12.02 19.52 -18.96
C LEU A 470 -12.20 20.28 -17.64
N ASP A 471 -13.30 20.04 -16.94
CA ASP A 471 -13.61 20.68 -15.67
C ASP A 471 -12.58 20.35 -14.59
N ASP A 472 -12.13 19.09 -14.49
CA ASP A 472 -11.07 18.68 -13.56
C ASP A 472 -9.76 19.44 -13.84
N ILE A 473 -9.33 19.52 -15.10
CA ILE A 473 -8.12 20.27 -15.47
C ILE A 473 -8.27 21.75 -15.11
N LEU A 474 -9.41 22.36 -15.43
CA LEU A 474 -9.65 23.78 -15.20
C LEU A 474 -9.98 24.12 -13.74
N SER A 475 -10.26 23.13 -12.90
CA SER A 475 -10.42 23.30 -11.46
C SER A 475 -9.09 23.52 -10.73
N ASP A 476 -7.96 23.14 -11.34
CA ASP A 476 -6.62 23.35 -10.78
C ASP A 476 -6.18 24.82 -10.92
N THR A 477 -6.64 25.64 -9.99
CA THR A 477 -6.33 27.06 -9.91
C THR A 477 -4.83 27.37 -9.86
N ILE A 478 -4.00 26.48 -9.30
CA ILE A 478 -2.56 26.67 -9.19
C ILE A 478 -1.92 26.48 -10.57
N SER A 479 -2.21 25.37 -11.25
CA SER A 479 -1.68 25.13 -12.61
C SER A 479 -2.14 26.21 -13.59
N ARG A 480 -3.40 26.66 -13.47
CA ARG A 480 -3.96 27.75 -14.28
C ARG A 480 -3.23 29.07 -14.05
N ALA A 481 -3.06 29.47 -12.79
CA ALA A 481 -2.34 30.70 -12.45
C ALA A 481 -0.89 30.64 -12.98
N ALA A 482 -0.21 29.50 -12.80
CA ALA A 482 1.14 29.31 -13.30
C ALA A 482 1.22 29.37 -14.84
N MET A 483 0.27 28.78 -15.56
CA MET A 483 0.23 28.87 -17.02
C MET A 483 -0.07 30.30 -17.49
N ASN A 484 -1.03 30.99 -16.87
CA ASN A 484 -1.36 32.37 -17.20
C ASN A 484 -0.18 33.33 -16.94
N GLU A 485 0.56 33.14 -15.84
CA GLU A 485 1.79 33.89 -15.56
C GLU A 485 2.84 33.70 -16.65
N ARG A 486 3.05 32.46 -17.13
CA ARG A 486 3.96 32.17 -18.26
C ARG A 486 3.57 32.91 -19.52
N PHE A 487 2.29 32.90 -19.88
CA PHE A 487 1.77 33.62 -21.04
C PHE A 487 1.90 35.14 -20.89
N THR A 488 1.68 35.66 -19.69
CA THR A 488 1.83 37.10 -19.40
C THR A 488 3.28 37.55 -19.53
N LEU A 489 4.23 36.74 -19.04
CA LEU A 489 5.66 37.06 -19.02
C LEU A 489 6.39 36.58 -20.29
N GLY A 490 5.76 35.78 -21.14
CA GLY A 490 6.29 35.34 -22.43
C GLY A 490 7.54 34.46 -22.34
N TYR A 491 7.53 33.45 -21.46
CA TYR A 491 8.64 32.51 -21.31
C TYR A 491 8.17 31.05 -21.32
N GLY A 492 9.13 30.11 -21.42
CA GLY A 492 8.85 28.68 -21.43
C GLY A 492 7.94 28.29 -22.61
N ARG A 493 6.90 27.49 -22.34
CA ARG A 493 5.88 27.03 -23.30
C ARG A 493 5.08 28.17 -23.94
N ALA A 494 5.10 29.37 -23.38
CA ALA A 494 4.41 30.54 -23.95
C ALA A 494 5.22 31.30 -25.02
N LEU A 495 6.47 30.91 -25.28
CA LEU A 495 7.30 31.56 -26.30
C LEU A 495 6.80 31.23 -27.72
N GLY A 496 6.41 32.25 -28.50
CA GLY A 496 6.23 32.12 -29.95
C GLY A 496 4.79 32.00 -30.47
N TYR A 497 3.78 32.27 -29.65
CA TYR A 497 2.33 32.08 -29.91
C TYR A 497 1.70 32.67 -31.21
N ARG A 498 2.42 33.36 -32.11
CA ARG A 498 1.81 34.18 -33.19
C ARG A 498 0.77 33.46 -34.09
N ARG A 499 0.79 32.13 -34.18
CA ARG A 499 -0.23 31.31 -34.85
C ARG A 499 -0.43 30.00 -34.10
N CYS A 500 -1.27 30.02 -33.07
CA CYS A 500 -1.54 28.82 -32.31
C CYS A 500 -2.82 28.09 -32.76
N PRO A 501 -2.78 26.75 -32.76
CA PRO A 501 -3.90 25.93 -33.16
C PRO A 501 -4.98 25.76 -32.08
N VAL A 502 -4.68 25.93 -30.79
CA VAL A 502 -5.61 25.60 -29.71
C VAL A 502 -6.45 26.78 -29.24
N ARG A 503 -7.75 26.54 -29.05
CA ARG A 503 -8.73 27.52 -28.57
C ARG A 503 -9.80 26.78 -27.77
N LEU A 504 -10.10 27.21 -26.55
CA LEU A 504 -11.25 26.64 -25.85
C LEU A 504 -12.52 26.99 -26.63
N SER A 505 -13.34 25.97 -26.93
CA SER A 505 -14.48 26.09 -27.84
C SER A 505 -15.65 26.90 -27.28
N ASP A 506 -15.67 27.15 -25.98
CA ASP A 506 -16.72 27.93 -25.31
C ASP A 506 -16.21 29.33 -24.93
N ASP A 507 -16.97 30.38 -25.29
CA ASP A 507 -16.70 31.80 -24.97
C ASP A 507 -16.86 32.16 -23.46
N CYS A 508 -16.79 31.16 -22.58
CA CYS A 508 -17.12 31.23 -21.15
C CYS A 508 -16.11 32.00 -20.27
N GLY A 509 -15.29 32.88 -20.85
CA GLY A 509 -14.30 33.67 -20.13
C GLY A 509 -13.01 32.91 -19.78
N TYR A 510 -12.76 31.77 -20.42
CA TYR A 510 -11.46 31.10 -20.32
C TYR A 510 -10.39 31.85 -21.10
N THR A 511 -9.17 31.81 -20.57
CA THR A 511 -8.03 32.49 -21.18
C THR A 511 -7.39 31.61 -22.25
N HIS A 512 -6.62 32.24 -23.12
CA HIS A 512 -5.82 31.50 -24.08
C HIS A 512 -4.78 30.56 -23.39
N ALA A 513 -4.26 30.98 -22.22
CA ALA A 513 -3.39 30.14 -21.39
C ALA A 513 -4.11 28.90 -20.84
N ASP A 514 -5.40 28.99 -20.53
CA ASP A 514 -6.21 27.84 -20.10
C ASP A 514 -6.29 26.78 -21.22
N ALA A 515 -6.43 27.18 -22.48
CA ALA A 515 -6.42 26.25 -23.62
C ALA A 515 -5.11 25.46 -23.73
N HIS A 516 -3.97 26.12 -23.52
CA HIS A 516 -2.66 25.45 -23.48
C HIS A 516 -2.49 24.54 -22.28
N LEU A 517 -3.00 24.92 -21.10
CA LEU A 517 -2.99 24.03 -19.95
C LEU A 517 -3.79 22.75 -20.23
N VAL A 518 -4.98 22.89 -20.80
CA VAL A 518 -5.82 21.74 -21.16
C VAL A 518 -5.13 20.86 -22.19
N ALA A 519 -4.55 21.44 -23.24
CA ALA A 519 -3.78 20.68 -24.22
C ALA A 519 -2.60 19.95 -23.58
N LEU A 520 -1.79 20.63 -22.75
CA LEU A 520 -0.65 20.03 -22.06
C LEU A 520 -1.07 18.85 -21.18
N GLU A 521 -2.09 19.03 -20.34
CA GLU A 521 -2.54 17.99 -19.44
C GLU A 521 -3.14 16.81 -20.22
N LEU A 522 -3.89 17.06 -21.30
CA LEU A 522 -4.42 16.00 -22.16
C LEU A 522 -3.29 15.18 -22.81
N VAL A 523 -2.28 15.87 -23.36
CA VAL A 523 -1.14 15.20 -24.00
C VAL A 523 -0.30 14.43 -22.96
N ARG A 524 -0.25 14.89 -21.70
CA ARG A 524 0.34 14.11 -20.59
C ARG A 524 -0.45 12.84 -20.28
N VAL A 525 -1.78 12.92 -20.20
CA VAL A 525 -2.64 11.73 -20.01
C VAL A 525 -2.41 10.75 -21.15
N TYR A 526 -2.41 11.24 -22.38
CA TYR A 526 -2.14 10.49 -23.59
C TYR A 526 -0.79 9.76 -23.54
N TRP A 527 0.29 10.47 -23.19
CA TRP A 527 1.61 9.89 -23.04
C TRP A 527 1.66 8.77 -21.98
N ILE A 528 1.00 8.98 -20.84
CA ILE A 528 0.94 7.96 -19.77
C ILE A 528 0.17 6.72 -20.23
N CYS A 529 -0.93 6.88 -20.97
CA CYS A 529 -1.66 5.75 -21.52
C CYS A 529 -0.75 4.86 -22.40
N GLU A 530 0.14 5.46 -23.20
CA GLU A 530 1.12 4.69 -23.99
C GLU A 530 2.16 4.00 -23.16
N GLN A 531 2.76 4.69 -22.20
CA GLN A 531 3.78 4.03 -21.40
C GLN A 531 3.19 2.86 -20.64
N LEU A 532 1.98 3.00 -20.10
CA LEU A 532 1.30 1.89 -19.46
C LEU A 532 1.07 0.71 -20.43
N GLN A 533 0.83 0.99 -21.71
CA GLN A 533 0.75 -0.03 -22.76
C GLN A 533 2.10 -0.73 -23.01
N GLU A 534 3.18 0.03 -23.17
CA GLU A 534 4.52 -0.53 -23.37
C GLU A 534 5.00 -1.33 -22.15
N PHE A 535 4.69 -0.87 -20.95
CA PHE A 535 4.99 -1.57 -19.71
C PHE A 535 4.22 -2.89 -19.59
N GLY A 536 2.92 -2.89 -19.91
CA GLY A 536 2.09 -4.09 -19.86
C GLY A 536 2.52 -5.18 -20.85
N LEU A 537 3.20 -4.81 -21.94
CA LEU A 537 3.79 -5.76 -22.90
C LEU A 537 5.04 -6.46 -22.36
N LEU A 538 5.74 -5.89 -21.37
CA LEU A 538 7.03 -6.37 -20.89
C LEU A 538 6.94 -7.29 -19.66
N SER A 539 5.82 -7.31 -18.92
CA SER A 539 5.72 -8.02 -17.62
C SER A 539 4.89 -9.31 -17.63
N HIS A 540 4.73 -9.98 -18.78
CA HIS A 540 4.00 -11.25 -18.86
C HIS A 540 4.76 -12.40 -18.16
N SER A 541 4.50 -12.63 -16.86
CA SER A 541 4.84 -13.89 -16.21
C SER A 541 3.72 -14.90 -16.45
N ASN A 542 3.97 -15.94 -17.23
CA ASN A 542 2.98 -17.01 -17.50
C ASN A 542 2.74 -17.96 -16.31
N GLU A 543 3.36 -17.72 -15.16
CA GLU A 543 3.18 -18.58 -13.99
C GLU A 543 2.04 -18.05 -13.10
N PRO A 544 0.98 -18.82 -12.85
CA PRO A 544 -0.08 -18.44 -11.93
C PRO A 544 0.47 -18.44 -10.49
N TRP A 545 0.75 -17.25 -9.96
CA TRP A 545 1.23 -17.08 -8.59
C TRP A 545 0.11 -17.35 -7.59
N VAL A 546 0.15 -18.52 -6.94
CA VAL A 546 -0.77 -18.88 -5.86
C VAL A 546 -0.17 -18.44 -4.52
N GLY A 547 -0.33 -17.16 -4.16
CA GLY A 547 0.19 -16.59 -2.91
C GLY A 547 -0.79 -15.60 -2.27
N MET A 548 -0.68 -15.35 -0.96
CA MET A 548 -1.52 -14.37 -0.24
C MET A 548 -1.26 -12.95 -0.78
N HIS A 549 -2.03 -12.54 -1.79
CA HIS A 549 -2.01 -11.17 -2.28
C HIS A 549 -2.57 -10.23 -1.20
N SER A 550 -1.89 -9.12 -0.93
CA SER A 550 -2.56 -7.99 -0.31
C SER A 550 -3.58 -7.51 -1.34
N SER A 551 -4.87 -7.46 -0.98
CA SER A 551 -5.89 -7.01 -1.92
C SER A 551 -5.69 -5.53 -2.24
N TYR A 552 -5.49 -5.24 -3.52
CA TYR A 552 -5.44 -3.88 -4.08
C TYR A 552 -6.78 -3.55 -4.75
N SER A 553 -7.04 -2.26 -4.93
CA SER A 553 -8.15 -1.86 -5.79
C SER A 553 -7.81 -2.24 -7.21
N PRO A 554 -8.72 -2.90 -7.93
CA PRO A 554 -8.51 -3.16 -9.33
C PRO A 554 -8.39 -1.83 -10.08
N LEU A 555 -7.40 -1.74 -10.96
CA LEU A 555 -7.18 -0.60 -11.85
C LEU A 555 -7.35 -1.09 -13.27
N LEU A 556 -8.30 -0.52 -13.99
CA LEU A 556 -8.55 -0.90 -15.37
C LEU A 556 -7.69 -0.07 -16.32
N LEU A 557 -6.92 -0.76 -17.13
CA LEU A 557 -6.25 -0.20 -18.28
C LEU A 557 -7.05 -0.52 -19.54
N TRP A 558 -7.14 0.41 -20.49
CA TRP A 558 -7.92 0.23 -21.72
C TRP A 558 -7.08 -0.12 -22.95
N HIS A 559 -5.75 -0.27 -22.79
CA HIS A 559 -4.80 -0.46 -23.91
C HIS A 559 -4.90 -1.82 -24.62
N ARG A 560 -5.87 -2.67 -24.24
CA ARG A 560 -6.26 -3.90 -24.98
C ARG A 560 -7.78 -4.09 -25.07
N PHE A 561 -8.56 -3.04 -24.77
CA PHE A 561 -10.02 -3.10 -24.76
C PHE A 561 -10.64 -4.13 -23.81
N VAL A 562 -9.85 -4.64 -22.85
CA VAL A 562 -10.27 -5.59 -21.83
C VAL A 562 -9.88 -5.07 -20.45
N PRO A 563 -10.78 -5.17 -19.45
CA PRO A 563 -10.46 -4.88 -18.06
C PRO A 563 -9.27 -5.71 -17.57
N GLN A 564 -8.12 -5.09 -17.44
CA GLN A 564 -6.97 -5.68 -16.76
C GLN A 564 -6.98 -5.23 -15.30
N THR A 565 -6.57 -6.10 -14.38
CA THR A 565 -6.41 -5.74 -12.97
C THR A 565 -4.93 -5.73 -12.62
N ILE A 566 -4.45 -4.62 -12.06
CA ILE A 566 -3.09 -4.47 -11.58
C ILE A 566 -3.01 -4.82 -10.09
N TYR A 567 -2.13 -5.75 -9.72
CA TYR A 567 -1.79 -6.05 -8.32
C TYR A 567 -0.36 -5.62 -8.01
N LEU A 568 -0.11 -5.17 -6.77
CA LEU A 568 1.24 -4.87 -6.29
C LEU A 568 1.76 -6.03 -5.45
N HIS A 569 2.78 -6.72 -5.91
CA HIS A 569 3.45 -7.68 -5.07
C HIS A 569 4.42 -6.97 -4.11
N PRO A 570 4.32 -7.20 -2.78
CA PRO A 570 5.39 -6.79 -1.89
C PRO A 570 6.65 -7.55 -2.31
N ALA A 571 7.75 -6.83 -2.53
CA ALA A 571 9.02 -7.41 -2.94
C ALA A 571 9.40 -8.58 -2.02
N GLU A 572 9.90 -9.66 -2.61
CA GLU A 572 10.42 -10.76 -1.81
C GLU A 572 11.52 -10.25 -0.88
N PRO A 573 11.57 -10.72 0.38
CA PRO A 573 12.49 -10.18 1.38
C PRO A 573 13.98 -10.37 1.05
N ASP A 574 14.33 -11.14 0.02
CA ASP A 574 15.71 -11.46 -0.39
C ASP A 574 16.15 -10.79 -1.72
N THR A 575 15.32 -9.99 -2.39
CA THR A 575 15.74 -9.28 -3.60
C THR A 575 16.10 -7.83 -3.29
N ASP A 576 17.35 -7.43 -3.59
CA ASP A 576 17.85 -6.05 -3.45
C ASP A 576 17.06 -5.02 -4.29
N PHE A 577 16.26 -5.50 -5.24
CA PHE A 577 15.33 -4.68 -6.00
C PHE A 577 13.93 -4.79 -5.41
N LYS A 578 13.39 -3.64 -4.98
CA LYS A 578 11.94 -3.48 -4.76
C LYS A 578 11.21 -3.40 -6.10
N THR A 579 11.41 -4.36 -6.99
CA THR A 579 10.66 -4.41 -8.23
C THR A 579 9.23 -4.78 -7.87
N LEU A 580 8.31 -3.83 -8.07
CA LEU A 580 6.89 -4.12 -8.14
C LEU A 580 6.66 -5.08 -9.29
N GLU A 581 6.40 -6.33 -8.95
CA GLU A 581 5.96 -7.28 -9.95
C GLU A 581 4.49 -6.99 -10.24
N LEU A 582 4.28 -6.50 -11.45
CA LEU A 582 2.97 -6.10 -11.95
C LEU A 582 2.30 -7.34 -12.49
N VAL A 583 1.58 -8.04 -11.62
CA VAL A 583 0.82 -9.23 -12.01
C VAL A 583 -0.48 -8.75 -12.63
N LEU A 584 -0.59 -8.95 -13.94
CA LEU A 584 -1.84 -8.84 -14.67
C LEU A 584 -2.58 -10.16 -14.46
N ASP A 585 -3.62 -10.14 -13.63
CA ASP A 585 -4.46 -11.33 -13.48
C ASP A 585 -5.32 -11.51 -14.73
N LEU A 586 -4.81 -12.32 -15.65
CA LEU A 586 -5.55 -12.81 -16.81
C LEU A 586 -6.42 -14.03 -16.46
N ALA A 587 -6.36 -14.56 -15.23
CA ALA A 587 -6.96 -15.85 -14.88
C ALA A 587 -8.51 -15.84 -14.84
N THR A 588 -9.15 -14.66 -14.84
CA THR A 588 -10.61 -14.56 -15.10
C THR A 588 -10.98 -14.60 -16.58
N VAL A 589 -10.00 -14.49 -17.49
CA VAL A 589 -10.17 -14.57 -18.95
C VAL A 589 -9.44 -15.81 -19.48
N ASN A 590 -10.11 -16.97 -19.38
CA ASN A 590 -9.69 -18.20 -20.08
C ASN A 590 -9.52 -17.92 -21.60
N PRO A 591 -8.75 -18.75 -22.33
CA PRO A 591 -7.69 -18.44 -23.32
C PRO A 591 -7.95 -17.31 -24.33
N GLY A 592 -8.16 -16.09 -23.83
CA GLY A 592 -8.53 -14.90 -24.59
C GLY A 592 -7.37 -14.11 -25.20
N ASP A 593 -6.12 -14.59 -25.13
CA ASP A 593 -4.96 -13.90 -25.70
C ASP A 593 -5.12 -13.59 -27.20
N ASN A 594 -5.97 -14.36 -27.90
CA ASN A 594 -6.33 -14.11 -29.30
C ASN A 594 -7.46 -13.07 -29.50
N VAL A 595 -8.32 -12.81 -28.50
CA VAL A 595 -9.43 -11.84 -28.58
C VAL A 595 -8.91 -10.43 -28.52
N ASP A 596 -7.98 -10.17 -27.59
CA ASP A 596 -7.31 -8.89 -27.45
C ASP A 596 -6.52 -8.59 -28.72
N ALA A 597 -5.74 -9.57 -29.19
CA ALA A 597 -5.01 -9.47 -30.43
C ALA A 597 -5.95 -9.32 -31.64
N ALA A 598 -7.10 -10.00 -31.72
CA ALA A 598 -8.03 -9.90 -32.84
C ALA A 598 -8.87 -8.62 -32.83
N MET A 599 -9.24 -8.07 -31.67
CA MET A 599 -9.95 -6.78 -31.59
C MET A 599 -8.99 -5.61 -31.81
N TYR A 600 -7.78 -5.70 -31.28
CA TYR A 600 -6.69 -4.76 -31.55
C TYR A 600 -6.24 -4.86 -33.01
N GLU A 601 -6.02 -6.08 -33.52
CA GLU A 601 -5.76 -6.32 -34.94
C GLU A 601 -6.95 -5.87 -35.76
N VAL A 602 -8.23 -6.12 -35.45
CA VAL A 602 -9.33 -5.65 -36.31
C VAL A 602 -9.49 -4.12 -36.27
N ALA A 603 -9.19 -3.49 -35.14
CA ALA A 603 -9.03 -2.04 -35.06
C ALA A 603 -7.82 -1.53 -35.89
N LEU A 604 -6.80 -2.36 -36.10
CA LEU A 604 -5.62 -2.09 -36.94
C LEU A 604 -5.71 -2.64 -38.38
N LEU A 605 -6.59 -3.61 -38.68
CA LEU A 605 -6.70 -4.42 -39.92
C LEU A 605 -7.50 -3.70 -40.98
N ASP A 606 -7.93 -2.48 -40.66
CA ASP A 606 -8.00 -1.51 -41.72
C ASP A 606 -6.63 -1.23 -42.32
N SER A 607 -5.48 -1.82 -41.96
CA SER A 607 -4.15 -1.52 -42.53
C SER A 607 -4.10 -1.43 -44.07
N GLU A 608 -4.77 -2.34 -44.81
CA GLU A 608 -4.91 -2.21 -46.27
C GLU A 608 -5.84 -1.07 -46.68
N GLN A 609 -6.96 -0.88 -45.98
CA GLN A 609 -7.82 0.29 -46.17
C GLN A 609 -7.18 1.58 -45.65
N TRP A 610 -6.21 1.51 -44.75
CA TRP A 610 -5.52 2.60 -44.09
C TRP A 610 -4.47 3.08 -45.06
N GLN A 611 -3.74 2.18 -45.74
CA GLN A 611 -2.93 2.52 -46.89
C GLN A 611 -3.79 3.08 -48.03
N ALA A 612 -4.94 2.47 -48.33
CA ALA A 612 -5.85 2.97 -49.37
C ALA A 612 -6.49 4.34 -49.01
N ARG A 613 -6.79 4.58 -47.73
CA ARG A 613 -7.33 5.84 -47.20
C ARG A 613 -6.24 6.89 -47.08
N ALA A 614 -5.04 6.54 -46.64
CA ALA A 614 -3.89 7.42 -46.65
C ALA A 614 -3.55 7.86 -48.07
N ALA A 615 -3.68 6.97 -49.07
CA ALA A 615 -3.59 7.33 -50.49
C ALA A 615 -4.70 8.30 -50.95
N GLN A 616 -5.83 8.35 -50.25
CA GLN A 616 -6.90 9.34 -50.42
C GLN A 616 -6.71 10.58 -49.52
N GLY A 617 -5.60 10.68 -48.78
CA GLY A 617 -5.34 11.76 -47.82
C GLY A 617 -6.14 11.65 -46.51
N ILE A 618 -6.67 10.47 -46.21
CA ILE A 618 -7.42 10.17 -44.99
C ILE A 618 -6.54 9.39 -44.02
N TYR A 619 -6.29 9.96 -42.85
CA TYR A 619 -5.45 9.43 -41.78
C TYR A 619 -6.30 9.25 -40.53
N LEU A 620 -6.68 8.01 -40.24
CA LEU A 620 -7.52 7.71 -39.09
C LEU A 620 -6.67 7.46 -37.85
N PRO A 621 -7.05 8.01 -36.69
CA PRO A 621 -6.40 7.70 -35.44
C PRO A 621 -6.68 6.23 -35.08
N PRO A 622 -5.70 5.51 -34.51
CA PRO A 622 -5.97 4.26 -33.83
C PRO A 622 -7.14 4.37 -32.85
N LEU A 623 -7.89 3.29 -32.69
CA LEU A 623 -9.13 3.27 -31.91
C LEU A 623 -8.92 3.73 -30.45
N VAL A 624 -7.78 3.34 -29.86
CA VAL A 624 -7.32 3.77 -28.52
C VAL A 624 -7.06 5.28 -28.42
N TYR A 625 -7.13 6.04 -29.51
CA TYR A 625 -6.95 7.50 -29.49
C TYR A 625 -8.18 8.28 -29.93
N LYS A 626 -9.27 7.58 -30.23
CA LYS A 626 -10.52 8.20 -30.66
C LYS A 626 -11.06 9.19 -29.62
N PHE A 627 -10.96 8.87 -28.33
CA PHE A 627 -11.31 9.78 -27.23
C PHE A 627 -10.49 11.08 -27.27
N PHE A 628 -9.18 11.01 -27.44
CA PHE A 628 -8.31 12.20 -27.44
C PHE A 628 -8.61 13.10 -28.65
N VAL A 629 -8.85 12.51 -29.82
CA VAL A 629 -9.27 13.27 -31.03
C VAL A 629 -10.63 13.91 -30.81
N TYR A 630 -11.59 13.18 -30.23
CA TYR A 630 -12.88 13.76 -29.84
C TYR A 630 -12.69 14.95 -28.89
N PHE A 631 -11.89 14.80 -27.83
CA PHE A 631 -11.67 15.82 -26.82
C PHE A 631 -11.05 17.08 -27.42
N LEU A 632 -9.97 16.92 -28.21
CA LEU A 632 -9.32 18.04 -28.90
C LEU A 632 -10.29 18.80 -29.79
N ARG A 633 -11.08 18.08 -30.59
CA ARG A 633 -12.08 18.69 -31.48
C ARG A 633 -13.13 19.45 -30.68
N ARG A 634 -13.73 18.79 -29.69
CA ARG A 634 -14.89 19.31 -28.96
C ARG A 634 -14.52 20.49 -28.05
N HIS A 635 -13.40 20.39 -27.34
CA HIS A 635 -13.05 21.33 -26.28
C HIS A 635 -11.97 22.33 -26.70
N LEU A 636 -11.11 21.98 -27.66
CA LEU A 636 -9.96 22.81 -28.05
C LEU A 636 -9.97 23.31 -29.49
N ASP A 637 -11.05 23.04 -30.25
CA ASP A 637 -11.18 23.39 -31.69
C ASP A 637 -9.91 23.01 -32.48
N ALA A 638 -9.33 21.87 -32.12
CA ALA A 638 -8.04 21.41 -32.61
C ALA A 638 -8.08 19.91 -32.92
N ALA A 639 -7.07 19.44 -33.63
CA ALA A 639 -6.77 18.01 -33.76
C ALA A 639 -5.26 17.81 -33.89
N PHE A 640 -4.79 16.58 -33.71
CA PHE A 640 -3.44 16.25 -34.14
C PHE A 640 -3.29 16.51 -35.65
N GLU A 641 -2.09 16.92 -36.07
CA GLU A 641 -1.75 17.01 -37.48
C GLU A 641 -2.12 15.67 -38.18
N PRO A 642 -2.82 15.66 -39.33
CA PRO A 642 -3.36 14.43 -39.88
C PRO A 642 -2.32 13.31 -40.10
N ARG A 643 -1.10 13.67 -40.50
CA ARG A 643 0.00 12.72 -40.71
C ARG A 643 0.67 12.29 -39.42
N PHE A 644 0.27 12.81 -38.25
CA PHE A 644 0.78 12.40 -36.95
C PHE A 644 0.66 10.88 -36.71
N PHE A 645 -0.42 10.28 -37.22
CA PHE A 645 -0.67 8.84 -37.16
C PHE A 645 -0.12 8.07 -38.37
N GLU A 646 0.54 8.74 -39.32
CA GLU A 646 1.13 8.11 -40.50
C GLU A 646 2.31 7.20 -40.09
N GLU A 647 2.23 5.91 -40.44
CA GLU A 647 3.39 5.02 -40.39
C GLU A 647 4.40 5.43 -41.47
N ALA A 648 5.46 6.14 -41.09
CA ALA A 648 6.60 6.34 -41.96
C ALA A 648 7.55 5.13 -41.90
N SER A 649 7.98 4.64 -43.06
CA SER A 649 9.11 3.71 -43.14
C SER A 649 10.40 4.52 -43.26
N ILE A 650 11.15 4.63 -42.17
CA ILE A 650 12.46 5.27 -42.16
C ILE A 650 13.50 4.16 -42.07
N MET A 651 14.30 3.99 -43.13
CA MET A 651 15.36 2.96 -43.20
C MET A 651 14.89 1.52 -42.89
N GLY A 652 13.66 1.18 -43.29
CA GLY A 652 13.08 -0.16 -43.07
C GLY A 652 12.51 -0.39 -41.66
N LEU A 653 12.69 0.55 -40.73
CA LEU A 653 11.95 0.59 -39.47
C LEU A 653 10.67 1.40 -39.68
N ARG A 654 9.52 0.81 -39.35
CA ARG A 654 8.25 1.55 -39.32
C ARG A 654 8.20 2.30 -38.01
N THR A 655 8.28 3.63 -38.07
CA THR A 655 8.08 4.49 -36.90
C THR A 655 7.11 5.59 -37.27
N SER A 656 5.97 5.66 -36.58
CA SER A 656 5.05 6.80 -36.74
C SER A 656 5.53 8.01 -35.94
N HIS A 657 5.12 9.22 -36.34
CA HIS A 657 5.39 10.45 -35.57
C HIS A 657 4.86 10.34 -34.14
N TRP A 658 3.73 9.65 -33.99
CA TRP A 658 3.20 9.21 -32.71
C TRP A 658 4.21 8.43 -31.85
N GLN A 659 4.79 7.34 -32.35
CA GLN A 659 5.74 6.54 -31.57
C GLN A 659 6.97 7.36 -31.16
N GLN A 660 7.41 8.29 -32.01
CA GLN A 660 8.48 9.22 -31.63
C GLN A 660 8.04 10.13 -30.47
N PHE A 661 6.82 10.68 -30.54
CA PHE A 661 6.26 11.50 -29.48
C PHE A 661 6.07 10.71 -28.16
N ALA A 662 5.63 9.44 -28.22
CA ALA A 662 5.53 8.56 -27.05
C ALA A 662 6.89 8.33 -26.35
N ASN A 663 8.02 8.57 -27.02
CA ASN A 663 9.34 8.52 -26.40
C ASN A 663 9.79 9.83 -25.74
N MET A 664 8.99 10.91 -25.79
CA MET A 664 9.39 12.26 -25.35
C MET A 664 8.91 12.62 -23.94
N MET A 665 9.68 12.21 -22.92
CA MET A 665 9.38 12.57 -21.52
C MET A 665 9.56 14.05 -21.15
N GLN A 666 10.03 14.87 -22.08
CA GLN A 666 10.15 16.32 -21.87
C GLN A 666 8.78 17.01 -21.66
N ILE A 667 7.66 16.36 -21.97
CA ILE A 667 6.33 16.92 -21.67
C ILE A 667 6.06 17.08 -20.15
N PHE A 668 6.76 16.32 -19.30
CA PHE A 668 6.72 16.43 -17.85
C PHE A 668 7.83 17.31 -17.25
N ALA A 669 8.69 17.90 -18.10
CA ALA A 669 9.76 18.78 -17.66
C ALA A 669 9.19 20.05 -17.01
N LYS A 670 9.84 20.48 -15.90
CA LYS A 670 9.61 21.80 -15.32
C LYS A 670 9.95 22.87 -16.36
N ASP A 671 9.01 23.77 -16.58
CA ASP A 671 9.10 24.81 -17.59
C ASP A 671 9.80 26.06 -17.03
N ASN A 672 11.01 25.87 -16.51
CA ASN A 672 11.80 26.88 -15.81
C ASN A 672 13.09 27.28 -16.56
N GLY A 673 13.34 26.72 -17.75
CA GLY A 673 14.50 27.02 -18.58
C GLY A 673 14.27 28.14 -19.61
N LYS A 674 15.31 28.96 -19.85
CA LYS A 674 15.36 29.94 -20.95
C LYS A 674 15.65 29.32 -22.33
N ASP A 675 15.95 28.02 -22.41
CA ASP A 675 16.46 27.42 -23.63
C ASP A 675 15.58 26.25 -24.10
N VAL A 676 14.44 26.61 -24.69
CA VAL A 676 13.51 25.73 -25.43
C VAL A 676 14.25 24.76 -26.37
N ARG A 677 15.42 25.16 -26.89
CA ARG A 677 16.25 24.40 -27.83
C ARG A 677 17.04 23.24 -27.21
N THR A 678 17.14 23.18 -25.89
CA THR A 678 17.81 22.05 -25.21
C THR A 678 16.92 20.82 -25.05
N TYR A 679 15.60 20.98 -25.21
CA TYR A 679 14.64 19.90 -24.96
C TYR A 679 14.36 19.00 -26.17
N TYR A 680 14.60 19.48 -27.39
CA TYR A 680 14.43 18.70 -28.62
C TYR A 680 15.80 18.44 -29.26
N PRO A 681 16.22 17.18 -29.47
CA PRO A 681 17.45 16.88 -30.18
C PRO A 681 17.41 17.53 -31.57
N ARG A 682 18.40 18.37 -31.90
CA ARG A 682 18.60 18.82 -33.29
C ARG A 682 19.01 17.62 -34.12
N GLY A 683 18.10 17.05 -34.89
CA GLY A 683 18.42 15.98 -35.84
C GLY A 683 17.38 14.88 -36.03
N THR A 684 16.20 14.94 -35.41
CA THR A 684 15.08 14.13 -35.92
C THR A 684 14.59 14.77 -37.22
N ASP A 685 14.51 13.99 -38.31
CA ASP A 685 14.02 14.43 -39.64
C ASP A 685 12.56 14.96 -39.63
N MET A 686 11.94 15.03 -38.46
CA MET A 686 10.72 15.74 -38.22
C MET A 686 10.95 17.26 -38.38
N GLU A 687 10.21 17.90 -39.28
CA GLU A 687 10.08 19.36 -39.34
C GLU A 687 9.61 19.99 -38.01
N LEU A 688 9.22 19.18 -37.01
CA LEU A 688 8.98 19.58 -35.62
C LEU A 688 10.24 20.12 -34.91
N SER A 689 11.44 19.91 -35.46
CA SER A 689 12.65 20.60 -35.00
C SER A 689 12.61 22.13 -35.22
N ASN A 690 11.70 22.62 -36.07
CA ASN A 690 11.45 24.05 -36.30
C ASN A 690 10.28 24.62 -35.49
N THR A 691 9.48 23.80 -34.81
CA THR A 691 8.34 24.28 -34.00
C THR A 691 8.79 24.63 -32.58
N HIS A 692 8.33 25.77 -32.08
CA HIS A 692 8.81 26.38 -30.83
C HIS A 692 8.05 25.93 -29.56
N PHE A 693 7.09 25.01 -29.67
CA PHE A 693 6.19 24.69 -28.55
C PHE A 693 6.57 23.37 -27.89
N LEU A 694 6.66 23.39 -26.56
CA LEU A 694 7.16 22.28 -25.74
C LEU A 694 6.02 21.46 -25.11
N ASP A 695 4.77 21.93 -25.26
CA ASP A 695 3.56 21.44 -24.57
C ASP A 695 2.69 20.49 -25.38
N GLY A 696 3.17 20.06 -26.55
CA GLY A 696 2.44 19.19 -27.46
C GLY A 696 1.46 19.94 -28.35
N THR A 697 1.26 21.26 -28.16
CA THR A 697 0.43 22.05 -29.08
C THR A 697 1.05 22.25 -30.45
N ASP A 698 2.36 22.05 -30.58
CA ASP A 698 3.09 21.92 -31.85
C ASP A 698 2.63 20.73 -32.70
N LEU A 699 2.07 19.70 -32.07
CA LEU A 699 1.51 18.54 -32.74
C LEU A 699 0.08 18.77 -33.21
N LEU A 700 -0.51 19.91 -32.87
CA LEU A 700 -1.90 20.22 -33.11
C LEU A 700 -2.05 21.19 -34.30
N VAL A 701 -3.18 21.05 -34.99
CA VAL A 701 -3.64 21.97 -36.04
C VAL A 701 -5.05 22.43 -35.72
N PRO A 702 -5.47 23.64 -36.16
CA PRO A 702 -6.85 24.07 -35.99
C PRO A 702 -7.80 23.08 -36.66
N TRP A 703 -8.91 22.78 -35.99
CA TRP A 703 -9.95 21.96 -36.59
C TRP A 703 -10.58 22.74 -37.75
N SER A 704 -10.44 22.21 -38.96
CA SER A 704 -10.94 22.84 -40.19
C SER A 704 -11.59 21.79 -41.08
N LEU A 705 -12.37 22.21 -42.07
CA LEU A 705 -12.99 21.27 -43.03
C LEU A 705 -11.95 20.36 -43.72
N GLN A 706 -10.75 20.88 -44.01
CA GLN A 706 -9.66 20.08 -44.59
C GLN A 706 -9.16 19.02 -43.61
N VAL A 707 -8.93 19.40 -42.35
CA VAL A 707 -8.52 18.48 -41.29
C VAL A 707 -9.62 17.45 -41.04
N ALA A 708 -10.89 17.86 -40.92
CA ALA A 708 -12.02 16.96 -40.74
C ALA A 708 -12.13 15.92 -41.87
N ARG A 709 -11.94 16.32 -43.14
CA ARG A 709 -11.86 15.41 -44.29
C ARG A 709 -10.68 14.45 -44.19
N ALA A 710 -9.52 14.93 -43.76
CA ALA A 710 -8.36 14.09 -43.52
C ALA A 710 -8.60 13.07 -42.39
N TYR A 711 -9.49 13.36 -41.44
CA TYR A 711 -9.96 12.41 -40.43
C TYR A 711 -11.17 11.57 -40.88
N GLY A 712 -11.57 11.64 -42.15
CA GLY A 712 -12.67 10.85 -42.70
C GLY A 712 -14.07 11.25 -42.20
N VAL A 713 -14.26 12.49 -41.76
CA VAL A 713 -15.57 13.06 -41.44
C VAL A 713 -16.31 13.36 -42.76
N GLU A 714 -17.52 12.79 -42.93
CA GLU A 714 -18.29 12.90 -44.18
C GLU A 714 -19.22 14.12 -44.25
N ASP A 715 -19.66 14.63 -43.10
CA ASP A 715 -20.61 15.75 -43.00
C ASP A 715 -19.90 17.10 -42.83
N GLU A 716 -20.57 18.22 -43.18
CA GLU A 716 -20.01 19.56 -42.94
C GLU A 716 -19.68 19.75 -41.45
N PRO A 717 -18.53 20.38 -41.12
CA PRO A 717 -18.06 20.57 -39.75
C PRO A 717 -19.12 21.30 -38.91
N ASP A 718 -19.19 20.90 -37.63
CA ASP A 718 -20.17 21.21 -36.57
C ASP A 718 -20.47 22.70 -36.25
N SER A 719 -20.40 23.59 -37.22
CA SER A 719 -20.80 25.00 -37.11
C SER A 719 -22.23 25.23 -36.60
N GLN A 720 -23.05 24.18 -36.44
CA GLN A 720 -24.41 24.23 -35.88
C GLN A 720 -24.57 23.65 -34.46
N LEU A 721 -23.63 22.86 -33.92
CA LEU A 721 -23.80 22.26 -32.58
C LEU A 721 -23.45 23.23 -31.44
N SER A 722 -22.52 24.15 -31.65
CA SER A 722 -22.17 25.20 -30.67
C SER A 722 -23.31 26.21 -30.41
N ALA A 723 -24.32 26.26 -31.28
CA ALA A 723 -25.46 27.19 -31.14
C ALA A 723 -26.66 26.63 -30.36
N SER A 724 -26.69 25.32 -30.02
CA SER A 724 -27.91 24.68 -29.47
C SER A 724 -27.79 24.14 -28.04
N ALA A 725 -26.59 24.11 -27.46
CA ALA A 725 -26.41 23.76 -26.04
C ALA A 725 -26.57 25.02 -25.16
N GLY A 726 -27.82 25.40 -24.89
CA GLY A 726 -28.11 26.34 -23.80
C GLY A 726 -27.69 25.75 -22.44
N PRO A 727 -27.37 26.57 -21.43
CA PRO A 727 -26.81 26.08 -20.18
C PRO A 727 -27.85 25.28 -19.39
N SER A 728 -27.72 23.94 -19.40
CA SER A 728 -28.28 23.09 -18.36
C SER A 728 -27.32 23.07 -17.17
N ARG A 729 -27.67 23.79 -16.11
CA ARG A 729 -27.03 23.71 -14.79
C ARG A 729 -27.55 22.52 -14.01
#